data_AF-A0A2E5H1D6-F1
#
_entry.id   AF-A0A2E5H1D6-F1
#
_cell.length_a   1.000
_cell.length_b   1.000
_cell.length_c   1.000
_cell.angle_alpha   90.00
_cell.angle_beta   90.00
_cell.angle_gamma   90.00
#
_symmetry.space_group_name_H-M   'P 1'
#
loop_
_entity.id
_entity.type
_entity.pdbx_description
1 polymer ?
#
loop_
_entity_poly.entity_id
_entity_poly.type
_entity_poly.pdbx_seq_one_letter_code
_entity_poly.pdbx_strand_id
1 'polypeptide(L)'
;MILNARPQPPSGFTQGIVSASIIQNSGACRRPSIAMNQRGVVIGLLLGVLLNTSDLIAGQGVDEARLARVSVLVREAIDAEQLPGAVVLVGRGDEVVYFEVFGDRALVPAREQLTRDTIFDLASLTKVVATTTSVMQLVEAGQIRLTDRVGTFIPEFSRYGKESVTVRHLLTHMSGLRPDLDLADEFEGYDEAIHRATEEVLLAPPGRQFVYSDINFFLLGEIVARVSGLPLDQYVRERIFVPLGMVDTMFNPPVNIVPRIAPTEACPPLGWPCSGPSSVMLRGTVHDPTARRMGGVAGHAGLFSTAQDLAIFCRMLLGRGTVGGTRVLAPLTVAKMTTVATPQHEPNRRGLGWDIDSVFASNRGELLPVGSFGHTGFTGTSLWLDPTTDTYVIFLSNRVHPDGKGNVVALRARVATAVAAALIEVPLTIGSQGGGMTGVDFGASGGFPLWTPRPVMAGIDVLRADDFAPLRGRQVGLLTNHTGLAQDGTTTIDLLHDADTVELVALFSPEHGIRGVEDSAVASGRDKRTGLAIHSLYGETRRPLSKMLEDLDTIVVDIQGIGARFYTYMTTMAYVMEAAALHNLSVVVLDRPNPIGGVAIEGPIQDDTAVGFTGYFPMPIRHGLTLGELARLFNEQLEIGAELTVVEMTGWMRDAWFDWTGLRWVNPSPNMRNLNQAALYPGIGAIEGTNVSVGRGTDAPFEQIGAPWIDGVELAEHLNARSLPGIRFYPVAFTPESSKHADQQCGGIYMIVTNRDLLRPVRVGLEVAAALHRLYGDIFEIDAAVRLFGSLDTLNRIKADEDPSTIAQSWVADEAAWRRLRAPYLLYY
;
A
#
# COMPACT_ATOMS: atom_id res chain seq x y z
N MET A 1 32.09 6.83 46.37
CA MET A 1 31.47 6.61 47.69
C MET A 1 30.05 6.09 47.40
N ILE A 2 29.74 4.81 47.63
CA ILE A 2 29.16 4.28 48.89
C ILE A 2 27.82 5.02 49.15
N LEU A 3 26.59 4.49 49.09
CA LEU A 3 26.01 3.15 49.31
C LEU A 3 24.57 3.08 48.75
N ASN A 4 24.23 1.94 48.14
CA ASN A 4 23.07 1.08 48.43
C ASN A 4 22.08 1.51 49.54
N ALA A 5 20.78 1.51 49.23
CA ALA A 5 19.75 0.88 50.07
C ALA A 5 18.46 0.58 49.27
N ARG A 6 18.00 -0.67 49.41
CA ARG A 6 16.79 -1.28 48.83
C ARG A 6 15.49 -0.90 49.60
N PRO A 7 14.30 -1.23 49.06
CA PRO A 7 13.01 -0.65 49.44
C PRO A 7 12.25 -1.43 50.53
N GLN A 8 11.27 -0.74 51.15
CA GLN A 8 10.29 -1.29 52.11
C GLN A 8 8.99 -1.74 51.41
N PRO A 9 8.31 -2.81 51.89
CA PRO A 9 7.13 -3.44 51.26
C PRO A 9 5.78 -3.04 51.93
N PRO A 10 4.63 -3.55 51.44
CA PRO A 10 3.33 -2.87 51.49
C PRO A 10 2.42 -3.24 52.67
N SER A 11 1.36 -2.46 52.84
CA SER A 11 0.25 -2.68 53.77
C SER A 11 -0.84 -3.58 53.16
N GLY A 12 -1.28 -4.60 53.90
CA GLY A 12 -2.41 -5.46 53.56
C GLY A 12 -2.91 -6.21 54.80
N PHE A 13 -4.10 -5.83 55.28
CA PHE A 13 -4.74 -6.40 56.47
C PHE A 13 -5.49 -7.71 56.16
N THR A 14 -5.17 -8.69 57.01
CA THR A 14 -5.89 -9.87 57.55
C THR A 14 -7.12 -10.53 56.92
N GLN A 15 -6.95 -11.86 56.90
CA GLN A 15 -7.84 -13.01 56.87
C GLN A 15 -9.16 -12.96 57.67
N GLY A 16 -10.12 -13.75 57.18
CA GLY A 16 -11.20 -14.38 57.96
C GLY A 16 -11.71 -15.63 57.22
N ILE A 17 -11.73 -16.77 57.91
CA ILE A 17 -11.81 -18.15 57.42
C ILE A 17 -13.13 -18.81 57.90
N VAL A 18 -13.75 -19.61 57.00
CA VAL A 18 -14.53 -20.87 57.24
C VAL A 18 -15.92 -20.77 57.92
N SER A 19 -16.99 -21.25 57.28
CA SER A 19 -17.42 -22.66 57.19
C SER A 19 -18.82 -22.84 56.58
N ALA A 20 -19.11 -24.10 56.23
CA ALA A 20 -20.22 -24.67 55.47
C ALA A 20 -21.62 -24.64 56.12
N SER A 21 -22.67 -24.77 55.28
CA SER A 21 -23.80 -25.69 55.54
C SER A 21 -24.69 -25.92 54.31
N ILE A 22 -25.04 -27.20 54.14
CA ILE A 22 -25.91 -27.89 53.17
C ILE A 22 -27.39 -27.68 53.51
N ILE A 23 -28.29 -27.52 52.52
CA ILE A 23 -29.67 -28.10 52.52
C ILE A 23 -30.13 -28.46 51.09
N GLN A 24 -30.82 -29.61 51.01
CA GLN A 24 -31.42 -30.34 49.88
C GLN A 24 -32.60 -29.62 49.20
N ASN A 25 -32.91 -29.92 47.93
CA ASN A 25 -34.05 -30.81 47.57
C ASN A 25 -34.21 -31.13 46.06
N SER A 26 -34.32 -32.44 45.83
CA SER A 26 -35.07 -33.25 44.85
C SER A 26 -35.87 -32.64 43.67
N GLY A 27 -35.74 -33.31 42.52
CA GLY A 27 -36.76 -33.40 41.46
C GLY A 27 -36.44 -34.50 40.44
N ALA A 28 -37.13 -35.65 40.55
CA ALA A 28 -37.17 -36.78 39.59
C ALA A 28 -37.78 -36.34 38.24
N CYS A 29 -37.80 -37.04 37.10
CA CYS A 29 -37.97 -38.45 36.71
C CYS A 29 -37.97 -38.39 35.14
N ARG A 30 -37.32 -39.23 34.32
CA ARG A 30 -37.80 -40.50 33.76
C ARG A 30 -36.87 -40.91 32.61
N ARG A 31 -36.51 -42.20 32.53
CA ARG A 31 -36.34 -42.95 31.27
C ARG A 31 -37.49 -43.95 31.18
N PRO A 32 -37.74 -44.54 29.99
CA PRO A 32 -37.86 -45.98 30.00
C PRO A 32 -37.01 -46.65 28.91
N SER A 33 -36.45 -47.78 29.32
CA SER A 33 -35.87 -48.85 28.52
C SER A 33 -36.93 -49.89 28.17
N ILE A 34 -36.83 -50.53 27.00
CA ILE A 34 -37.39 -51.87 26.75
C ILE A 34 -36.29 -52.74 26.13
N ALA A 35 -36.21 -53.98 26.60
CA ALA A 35 -35.16 -54.95 26.37
C ALA A 35 -35.67 -56.23 25.69
N MET A 36 -34.72 -56.91 25.01
CA MET A 36 -34.48 -58.37 24.93
C MET A 36 -35.51 -59.37 24.35
N ASN A 37 -35.01 -60.21 23.43
CA ASN A 37 -34.96 -61.71 23.44
C ASN A 37 -34.84 -62.23 21.98
N GLN A 38 -34.34 -63.42 21.60
CA GLN A 38 -33.51 -64.49 22.18
C GLN A 38 -33.07 -65.43 21.00
N ARG A 39 -32.12 -66.31 21.31
CA ARG A 39 -31.36 -67.33 20.53
C ARG A 39 -32.09 -68.24 19.51
N GLY A 40 -31.32 -68.71 18.50
CA GLY A 40 -31.52 -69.96 17.73
C GLY A 40 -30.17 -70.49 17.18
N VAL A 41 -30.00 -71.82 17.12
CA VAL A 41 -28.72 -72.58 16.97
C VAL A 41 -28.71 -73.48 15.71
N VAL A 42 -27.60 -73.42 14.96
CA VAL A 42 -26.84 -74.43 14.14
C VAL A 42 -27.50 -75.26 13.00
N ILE A 43 -26.89 -75.18 11.81
CA ILE A 43 -26.33 -76.21 10.86
C ILE A 43 -25.89 -75.36 9.62
N GLY A 44 -24.67 -75.34 9.08
CA GLY A 44 -23.71 -76.39 8.78
C GLY A 44 -23.66 -76.58 7.26
N LEU A 45 -22.84 -75.80 6.52
CA LEU A 45 -22.36 -76.17 5.18
C LEU A 45 -21.15 -75.31 4.78
N LEU A 46 -19.98 -75.96 4.73
CA LEU A 46 -18.80 -75.48 4.03
C LEU A 46 -19.09 -75.43 2.52
N LEU A 47 -18.93 -74.26 1.91
CA LEU A 47 -18.46 -74.17 0.53
C LEU A 47 -17.37 -73.10 0.49
N GLY A 48 -16.14 -73.55 0.26
CA GLY A 48 -15.01 -72.69 0.00
C GLY A 48 -15.25 -71.89 -1.27
N VAL A 49 -15.38 -70.58 -1.12
CA VAL A 49 -15.10 -69.63 -2.18
C VAL A 49 -13.82 -68.94 -1.75
N LEU A 50 -12.76 -69.17 -2.53
CA LEU A 50 -11.55 -68.37 -2.57
C LEU A 50 -11.95 -66.92 -2.86
N LEU A 51 -12.27 -66.16 -1.82
CA LEU A 51 -12.27 -64.71 -1.90
C LEU A 51 -10.81 -64.30 -1.74
N ASN A 52 -10.23 -63.88 -2.87
CA ASN A 52 -9.01 -63.10 -2.92
C ASN A 52 -9.01 -62.10 -1.76
N THR A 53 -8.03 -62.21 -0.87
CA THR A 53 -7.76 -61.23 0.19
C THR A 53 -7.16 -59.92 -0.38
N SER A 54 -7.57 -59.54 -1.59
CA SER A 54 -7.10 -58.35 -2.30
C SER A 54 -8.01 -57.13 -2.11
N ASP A 55 -9.24 -57.31 -1.61
CA ASP A 55 -10.26 -56.24 -1.58
C ASP A 55 -10.70 -55.82 -0.17
N LEU A 56 -9.78 -55.87 0.81
CA LEU A 56 -10.00 -55.33 2.17
C LEU A 56 -8.86 -54.39 2.59
N ILE A 57 -8.43 -53.53 1.68
CA ILE A 57 -7.83 -52.22 1.99
C ILE A 57 -8.43 -51.24 0.97
N ALA A 58 -9.62 -50.71 1.27
CA ALA A 58 -10.15 -49.56 0.54
C ALA A 58 -9.23 -48.37 0.83
N GLY A 59 -8.55 -47.87 -0.21
CA GLY A 59 -7.49 -46.88 -0.14
C GLY A 59 -7.93 -45.51 0.39
N GLN A 60 -6.94 -44.72 0.81
CA GLN A 60 -7.00 -43.46 1.59
C GLN A 60 -7.74 -42.27 0.95
N GLY A 61 -8.74 -42.50 0.10
CA GLY A 61 -9.47 -41.45 -0.61
C GLY A 61 -8.61 -40.60 -1.56
N VAL A 62 -7.38 -41.03 -1.84
CA VAL A 62 -6.38 -40.34 -2.68
C VAL A 62 -5.90 -41.26 -3.80
N ASP A 63 -5.79 -40.72 -5.01
CA ASP A 63 -5.24 -41.39 -6.20
C ASP A 63 -3.71 -41.26 -6.19
N GLU A 64 -3.04 -42.33 -5.76
CA GLU A 64 -1.57 -42.37 -5.68
C GLU A 64 -0.89 -42.11 -7.04
N ALA A 65 -1.50 -42.55 -8.14
CA ALA A 65 -0.93 -42.36 -9.48
C ALA A 65 -0.96 -40.89 -9.91
N ARG A 66 -2.04 -40.17 -9.56
CA ARG A 66 -2.10 -38.71 -9.77
C ARG A 66 -1.17 -37.97 -8.82
N LEU A 67 -1.09 -38.37 -7.56
CA LEU A 67 -0.23 -37.75 -6.56
C LEU A 67 1.26 -37.89 -6.93
N ALA A 68 1.65 -39.01 -7.57
CA ALA A 68 2.99 -39.21 -8.10
C ALA A 68 3.42 -38.14 -9.13
N ARG A 69 2.49 -37.40 -9.74
CA ARG A 69 2.80 -36.27 -10.63
C ARG A 69 3.57 -35.16 -9.90
N VAL A 70 3.38 -34.98 -8.59
CA VAL A 70 4.14 -34.03 -7.77
C VAL A 70 5.66 -34.28 -7.93
N SER A 71 6.09 -35.54 -7.89
CA SER A 71 7.51 -35.89 -8.03
C SER A 71 8.09 -35.44 -9.38
N VAL A 72 7.31 -35.54 -10.45
CA VAL A 72 7.71 -35.13 -11.81
C VAL A 72 7.85 -33.62 -11.87
N LEU A 73 6.87 -32.88 -11.35
CA LEU A 73 6.86 -31.42 -11.35
C LEU A 73 8.08 -30.83 -10.61
N VAL A 74 8.42 -31.39 -9.45
CA VAL A 74 9.54 -30.90 -8.65
C VAL A 74 10.89 -31.22 -9.30
N ARG A 75 11.04 -32.42 -9.89
CA ARG A 75 12.27 -32.78 -10.63
C ARG A 75 12.46 -31.90 -11.87
N GLU A 76 11.41 -31.69 -12.66
CA GLU A 76 11.43 -30.77 -13.81
C GLU A 76 11.91 -29.37 -13.40
N ALA A 77 11.47 -28.87 -12.25
CA ALA A 77 11.86 -27.56 -11.75
C ALA A 77 13.32 -27.50 -11.25
N ILE A 78 13.81 -28.58 -10.63
CA ILE A 78 15.23 -28.70 -10.23
C ILE A 78 16.12 -28.78 -11.48
N ASP A 79 15.74 -29.58 -12.48
CA ASP A 79 16.46 -29.70 -13.75
C ASP A 79 16.48 -28.37 -14.52
N ALA A 80 15.43 -27.55 -14.36
CA ALA A 80 15.34 -26.19 -14.90
C ALA A 80 15.99 -25.11 -14.01
N GLU A 81 16.75 -25.50 -12.97
CA GLU A 81 17.47 -24.62 -12.04
C GLU A 81 16.57 -23.58 -11.35
N GLN A 82 15.28 -23.88 -11.19
CA GLN A 82 14.33 -22.98 -10.52
C GLN A 82 14.46 -23.00 -8.98
N LEU A 83 15.11 -24.05 -8.45
CA LEU A 83 15.42 -24.27 -7.05
C LEU A 83 16.49 -25.38 -6.91
N PRO A 84 17.30 -25.38 -5.83
CA PRO A 84 18.23 -26.48 -5.55
C PRO A 84 17.57 -27.81 -5.17
N GLY A 85 16.48 -27.72 -4.40
CA GLY A 85 15.80 -28.86 -3.82
C GLY A 85 14.55 -28.44 -3.05
N ALA A 86 13.71 -29.41 -2.70
CA ALA A 86 12.50 -29.18 -1.92
C ALA A 86 12.10 -30.36 -1.04
N VAL A 87 11.40 -30.06 0.04
CA VAL A 87 10.57 -30.99 0.80
C VAL A 87 9.11 -30.72 0.46
N VAL A 88 8.37 -31.76 0.08
CA VAL A 88 6.92 -31.67 -0.12
C VAL A 88 6.22 -32.65 0.79
N LEU A 89 5.32 -32.14 1.63
CA LEU A 89 4.50 -32.92 2.54
C LEU A 89 3.02 -32.58 2.30
N VAL A 90 2.23 -33.62 2.07
CA VAL A 90 0.77 -33.53 1.94
C VAL A 90 0.16 -34.37 3.05
N GLY A 91 -0.74 -33.78 3.81
CA GLY A 91 -1.55 -34.51 4.77
C GLY A 91 -3.03 -34.37 4.50
N ARG A 92 -3.77 -35.36 5.00
CA ARG A 92 -5.22 -35.43 4.94
C ARG A 92 -5.75 -35.99 6.26
N GLY A 93 -6.54 -35.20 6.97
CA GLY A 93 -6.89 -35.47 8.36
C GLY A 93 -5.65 -35.68 9.22
N ASP A 94 -5.62 -36.79 9.96
CA ASP A 94 -4.50 -37.13 10.84
C ASP A 94 -3.32 -37.81 10.10
N GLU A 95 -3.48 -38.17 8.83
CA GLU A 95 -2.51 -38.93 8.05
C GLU A 95 -1.65 -38.05 7.13
N VAL A 96 -0.39 -38.47 6.94
CA VAL A 96 0.51 -37.91 5.92
C VAL A 96 0.45 -38.85 4.71
N VAL A 97 -0.13 -38.37 3.61
CA VAL A 97 -0.36 -39.16 2.37
C VAL A 97 0.76 -38.99 1.34
N TYR A 98 1.62 -37.98 1.51
CA TYR A 98 2.81 -37.79 0.68
C TYR A 98 3.90 -37.10 1.50
N PHE A 99 5.12 -37.63 1.48
CA PHE A 99 6.26 -36.98 2.12
C PHE A 99 7.58 -37.33 1.41
N GLU A 100 7.94 -36.48 0.45
CA GLU A 100 9.09 -36.70 -0.42
C GLU A 100 10.11 -35.55 -0.34
N VAL A 101 11.36 -35.91 -0.64
CA VAL A 101 12.51 -35.02 -0.60
C VAL A 101 13.22 -35.06 -1.95
N PHE A 102 13.57 -33.87 -2.46
CA PHE A 102 14.14 -33.70 -3.79
C PHE A 102 15.38 -32.81 -3.74
N GLY A 103 16.40 -33.17 -4.52
CA GLY A 103 17.56 -32.33 -4.79
C GLY A 103 18.51 -32.12 -3.60
N ASP A 104 19.17 -30.98 -3.62
CA ASP A 104 20.23 -30.60 -2.69
C ASP A 104 19.75 -29.42 -1.82
N ARG A 105 20.12 -29.39 -0.53
CA ARG A 105 19.89 -28.22 0.33
C ARG A 105 20.94 -27.14 0.11
N ALA A 106 22.13 -27.48 -0.35
CA ALA A 106 23.19 -26.54 -0.69
C ALA A 106 23.86 -26.97 -1.99
N LEU A 107 24.14 -26.01 -2.87
CA LEU A 107 24.94 -26.21 -4.09
C LEU A 107 26.38 -25.74 -3.88
N VAL A 108 26.57 -24.73 -3.04
CA VAL A 108 27.86 -24.12 -2.72
C VAL A 108 28.03 -23.94 -1.20
N PRO A 109 29.27 -23.95 -0.66
CA PRO A 109 30.53 -24.20 -1.36
C PRO A 109 30.71 -25.68 -1.76
N ALA A 110 29.89 -26.58 -1.21
CA ALA A 110 29.83 -27.97 -1.58
C ALA A 110 28.36 -28.39 -1.70
N ARG A 111 28.10 -29.40 -2.54
CA ARG A 111 26.77 -29.99 -2.63
C ARG A 111 26.43 -30.76 -1.37
N GLU A 112 25.30 -30.44 -0.77
CA GLU A 112 24.75 -31.15 0.39
C GLU A 112 23.35 -31.64 0.05
N GLN A 113 23.13 -32.95 0.18
CA GLN A 113 21.82 -33.55 -0.10
C GLN A 113 20.76 -33.04 0.88
N LEU A 114 19.55 -32.81 0.37
CA LEU A 114 18.41 -32.44 1.19
C LEU A 114 17.88 -33.67 1.95
N THR A 115 17.46 -33.48 3.19
CA THR A 115 16.92 -34.54 4.06
C THR A 115 15.55 -34.16 4.62
N ARG A 116 14.77 -35.15 5.09
CA ARG A 116 13.45 -34.91 5.70
C ARG A 116 13.50 -34.01 6.92
N ASP A 117 14.61 -33.98 7.65
CA ASP A 117 14.81 -33.16 8.85
C ASP A 117 15.51 -31.81 8.56
N THR A 118 15.67 -31.45 7.28
CA THR A 118 16.24 -30.16 6.89
C THR A 118 15.33 -29.03 7.35
N ILE A 119 15.94 -28.04 8.00
CA ILE A 119 15.28 -26.83 8.51
C ILE A 119 15.41 -25.73 7.47
N PHE A 120 14.32 -25.00 7.22
CA PHE A 120 14.28 -23.91 6.25
C PHE A 120 13.99 -22.58 6.93
N ASP A 121 14.59 -21.50 6.42
CA ASP A 121 14.09 -20.14 6.68
C ASP A 121 12.69 -20.02 6.07
N LEU A 122 11.69 -19.81 6.91
CA LEU A 122 10.30 -19.77 6.49
C LEU A 122 9.86 -18.42 5.90
N ALA A 123 10.70 -17.39 5.99
CA ALA A 123 10.38 -16.03 5.56
C ALA A 123 8.97 -15.61 6.03
N SER A 124 8.11 -15.19 5.11
CA SER A 124 6.77 -14.69 5.42
C SER A 124 5.78 -15.70 6.01
N LEU A 125 6.06 -17.01 6.06
CA LEU A 125 5.20 -17.91 6.84
C LEU A 125 5.24 -17.59 8.34
N THR A 126 6.28 -16.87 8.81
CA THR A 126 6.36 -16.30 10.16
C THR A 126 5.11 -15.52 10.53
N LYS A 127 4.55 -14.75 9.58
CA LYS A 127 3.33 -13.96 9.77
C LYS A 127 2.18 -14.78 10.32
N VAL A 128 1.94 -15.95 9.74
CA VAL A 128 0.78 -16.78 10.04
C VAL A 128 1.06 -17.82 11.11
N VAL A 129 2.28 -18.37 11.15
CA VAL A 129 2.66 -19.41 12.12
C VAL A 129 2.90 -18.80 13.50
N ALA A 130 3.67 -17.70 13.58
CA ALA A 130 4.05 -17.06 14.82
C ALA A 130 3.09 -15.92 15.21
N THR A 131 3.06 -14.86 14.40
CA THR A 131 2.46 -13.58 14.80
C THR A 131 0.94 -13.62 14.84
N THR A 132 0.30 -14.08 13.77
CA THR A 132 -1.18 -14.18 13.69
C THR A 132 -1.72 -15.08 14.79
N THR A 133 -1.11 -16.26 15.00
CA THR A 133 -1.49 -17.19 16.06
C THR A 133 -1.39 -16.52 17.44
N SER A 134 -0.31 -15.79 17.69
CA SER A 134 -0.09 -15.08 18.97
C SER A 134 -1.13 -13.99 19.19
N VAL A 135 -1.36 -13.14 18.19
CA VAL A 135 -2.39 -12.08 18.25
C VAL A 135 -3.76 -12.69 18.49
N MET A 136 -4.11 -13.79 17.82
CA MET A 136 -5.41 -14.44 18.00
C MET A 136 -5.56 -15.13 19.37
N GLN A 137 -4.46 -15.62 19.98
CA GLN A 137 -4.48 -16.06 21.38
C GLN A 137 -4.78 -14.90 22.35
N LEU A 138 -4.20 -13.72 22.12
CA LEU A 138 -4.49 -12.54 22.93
C LEU A 138 -5.93 -12.03 22.72
N VAL A 139 -6.47 -12.15 21.49
CA VAL A 139 -7.88 -11.84 21.19
C VAL A 139 -8.81 -12.78 21.97
N GLU A 140 -8.58 -14.09 21.94
CA GLU A 140 -9.45 -15.04 22.63
C GLU A 140 -9.34 -14.93 24.17
N ALA A 141 -8.18 -14.53 24.68
CA ALA A 141 -7.98 -14.20 26.09
C ALA A 141 -8.65 -12.88 26.52
N GLY A 142 -9.23 -12.12 25.58
CA GLY A 142 -9.86 -10.84 25.83
C GLY A 142 -8.89 -9.70 26.16
N GLN A 143 -7.59 -9.89 25.88
CA GLN A 143 -6.54 -8.90 26.15
C GLN A 143 -6.43 -7.83 25.06
N ILE A 144 -6.83 -8.17 23.83
CA ILE A 144 -6.92 -7.24 22.71
C ILE A 144 -8.23 -7.45 21.93
N ARG A 145 -8.75 -6.39 21.31
CA ARG A 145 -9.84 -6.45 20.34
C ARG A 145 -9.30 -6.16 18.95
N LEU A 146 -9.88 -6.79 17.94
CA LEU A 146 -9.52 -6.54 16.54
C LEU A 146 -9.77 -5.07 16.12
N THR A 147 -10.66 -4.35 16.81
CA THR A 147 -10.97 -2.94 16.58
C THR A 147 -10.16 -1.99 17.46
N ASP A 148 -9.30 -2.51 18.34
CA ASP A 148 -8.42 -1.63 19.11
C ASP A 148 -7.46 -0.92 18.16
N ARG A 149 -7.21 0.35 18.47
CA ARG A 149 -6.27 1.18 17.71
C ARG A 149 -4.86 0.73 18.05
N VAL A 150 -3.98 0.70 17.04
CA VAL A 150 -2.56 0.38 17.25
C VAL A 150 -1.94 1.33 18.27
N GLY A 151 -2.33 2.61 18.21
CA GLY A 151 -1.98 3.66 19.17
C GLY A 151 -2.28 3.37 20.64
N THR A 152 -3.20 2.45 20.95
CA THR A 152 -3.48 2.03 22.33
C THR A 152 -2.32 1.24 22.93
N PHE A 153 -1.58 0.50 22.11
CA PHE A 153 -0.45 -0.33 22.53
C PHE A 153 0.88 0.37 22.24
N ILE A 154 0.95 1.11 21.13
CA ILE A 154 2.12 1.85 20.67
C ILE A 154 1.76 3.34 20.57
N PRO A 155 1.75 4.11 21.69
CA PRO A 155 1.29 5.51 21.69
C PRO A 155 1.95 6.39 20.63
N GLU A 156 3.25 6.23 20.45
CA GLU A 156 4.08 6.93 19.47
C GLU A 156 3.69 6.65 18.00
N PHE A 157 2.85 5.64 17.75
CA PHE A 157 2.29 5.35 16.42
C PHE A 157 1.18 6.33 16.00
N SER A 158 0.51 7.02 16.94
CA SER A 158 -0.67 7.85 16.67
C SER A 158 -0.30 9.23 16.12
N ARG A 159 0.24 9.26 14.91
CA ARG A 159 0.66 10.47 14.20
C ARG A 159 0.61 10.28 12.69
N TYR A 160 0.62 11.39 11.95
CA TYR A 160 0.58 11.40 10.48
C TYR A 160 -0.63 10.64 9.91
N GLY A 161 -1.81 10.77 10.53
CA GLY A 161 -3.05 10.15 10.07
C GLY A 161 -3.24 8.68 10.47
N LYS A 162 -2.35 8.15 11.32
CA LYS A 162 -2.35 6.73 11.73
C LYS A 162 -3.25 6.43 12.94
N GLU A 163 -3.94 7.44 13.48
CA GLU A 163 -4.73 7.34 14.71
C GLU A 163 -5.89 6.34 14.58
N SER A 164 -6.39 6.09 13.37
CA SER A 164 -7.51 5.19 13.09
C SER A 164 -7.09 3.77 12.68
N VAL A 165 -5.80 3.48 12.58
CA VAL A 165 -5.31 2.12 12.23
C VAL A 165 -5.62 1.17 13.39
N THR A 166 -6.19 0.01 13.07
CA THR A 166 -6.59 -1.02 14.04
C THR A 166 -5.77 -2.29 13.91
N VAL A 167 -5.81 -3.16 14.93
CA VAL A 167 -5.23 -4.52 14.87
C VAL A 167 -5.75 -5.30 13.66
N ARG A 168 -7.05 -5.18 13.33
CA ARG A 168 -7.63 -5.75 12.11
C ARG A 168 -6.93 -5.23 10.86
N HIS A 169 -6.73 -3.91 10.74
CA HIS A 169 -6.07 -3.33 9.59
C HIS A 169 -4.66 -3.88 9.39
N LEU A 170 -3.90 -4.09 10.48
CA LEU A 170 -2.58 -4.72 10.39
C LEU A 170 -2.69 -6.17 9.89
N LEU A 171 -3.54 -7.00 10.52
CA LEU A 171 -3.73 -8.42 10.18
C LEU A 171 -4.21 -8.64 8.74
N THR A 172 -5.01 -7.72 8.20
CA THR A 172 -5.55 -7.84 6.84
C THR A 172 -4.74 -7.09 5.78
N HIS A 173 -3.60 -6.48 6.14
CA HIS A 173 -2.82 -5.63 5.25
C HIS A 173 -3.59 -4.42 4.67
N MET A 174 -4.49 -3.85 5.46
CA MET A 174 -5.34 -2.72 5.10
C MET A 174 -4.98 -1.47 5.93
N SER A 175 -3.76 -1.38 6.45
CA SER A 175 -3.34 -0.26 7.29
C SER A 175 -3.06 1.03 6.51
N GLY A 176 -2.73 0.90 5.23
CA GLY A 176 -2.19 1.99 4.42
C GLY A 176 -0.67 2.13 4.51
N LEU A 177 0.01 1.35 5.37
CA LEU A 177 1.47 1.38 5.46
C LEU A 177 2.14 0.81 4.20
N ARG A 178 3.31 1.34 3.84
CA ARG A 178 4.10 0.85 2.71
C ARG A 178 4.57 -0.61 2.89
N PRO A 179 5.01 -1.29 1.83
CA PRO A 179 5.34 -2.72 1.91
C PRO A 179 6.41 -3.10 2.93
N ASP A 180 7.48 -2.31 3.08
CA ASP A 180 8.54 -2.54 4.06
C ASP A 180 9.23 -1.21 4.40
N LEU A 181 10.04 -1.14 5.45
CA LEU A 181 10.84 0.05 5.81
C LEU A 181 11.79 0.44 4.68
N ASP A 182 12.29 1.69 4.73
CA ASP A 182 13.31 2.12 3.79
C ASP A 182 14.67 1.48 4.10
N LEU A 183 15.16 0.69 3.15
CA LEU A 183 16.42 -0.02 3.26
C LEU A 183 17.60 0.81 2.77
N ALA A 184 17.35 1.96 2.13
CA ALA A 184 18.40 2.87 1.67
C ALA A 184 19.20 3.46 2.85
N ASP A 185 18.50 3.82 3.93
CA ASP A 185 19.11 4.26 5.17
C ASP A 185 19.53 3.04 6.00
N GLU A 186 20.80 2.95 6.40
CA GLU A 186 21.25 1.91 7.33
C GLU A 186 20.60 2.09 8.71
N PHE A 187 20.16 0.98 9.30
CA PHE A 187 19.68 0.94 10.68
C PHE A 187 19.91 -0.44 11.29
N GLU A 188 19.99 -0.48 12.61
CA GLU A 188 20.11 -1.71 13.39
C GLU A 188 19.35 -1.52 14.70
N GLY A 189 18.71 -2.59 15.16
CA GLY A 189 17.96 -2.63 16.41
C GLY A 189 16.45 -2.76 16.20
N TYR A 190 15.83 -3.54 17.07
CA TYR A 190 14.38 -3.74 17.10
C TYR A 190 13.64 -2.42 17.35
N ASP A 191 14.06 -1.67 18.37
CA ASP A 191 13.41 -0.41 18.77
C ASP A 191 13.50 0.66 17.66
N GLU A 192 14.62 0.71 16.93
CA GLU A 192 14.79 1.62 15.79
C GLU A 192 13.84 1.25 14.64
N ALA A 193 13.64 -0.04 14.36
CA ALA A 193 12.65 -0.47 13.37
C ALA A 193 11.21 -0.09 13.77
N ILE A 194 10.86 -0.24 15.05
CA ILE A 194 9.56 0.21 15.58
C ILE A 194 9.44 1.73 15.48
N HIS A 195 10.49 2.47 15.84
CA HIS A 195 10.51 3.92 15.72
C HIS A 195 10.29 4.35 14.27
N ARG A 196 11.03 3.79 13.31
CA ARG A 196 10.85 4.08 11.88
C ARG A 196 9.45 3.76 11.39
N ALA A 197 8.87 2.63 11.80
CA ALA A 197 7.48 2.30 11.47
C ALA A 197 6.47 3.30 12.03
N THR A 198 6.76 3.91 13.18
CA THR A 198 5.91 4.97 13.74
C THR A 198 6.07 6.30 13.00
N GLU A 199 7.21 6.53 12.33
CA GLU A 199 7.45 7.68 11.45
C GLU A 199 6.82 7.53 10.06
N GLU A 200 6.34 6.34 9.71
CA GLU A 200 5.77 6.09 8.38
C GLU A 200 4.52 6.91 8.11
N VAL A 201 4.34 7.30 6.84
CA VAL A 201 3.17 8.03 6.36
C VAL A 201 2.36 7.08 5.49
N LEU A 202 1.05 7.06 5.72
CA LEU A 202 0.17 6.14 4.99
C LEU A 202 0.13 6.44 3.49
N LEU A 203 0.23 5.40 2.67
CA LEU A 203 0.00 5.41 1.23
C LEU A 203 -1.50 5.49 0.89
N ALA A 204 -2.37 5.08 1.80
CA ALA A 204 -3.82 5.12 1.64
C ALA A 204 -4.51 5.19 3.01
N PRO A 205 -5.74 5.70 3.12
CA PRO A 205 -6.49 5.66 4.37
C PRO A 205 -6.65 4.23 4.91
N PRO A 206 -6.68 4.01 6.23
CA PRO A 206 -6.88 2.67 6.80
C PRO A 206 -8.21 2.06 6.36
N GLY A 207 -8.20 0.80 5.95
CA GLY A 207 -9.38 0.08 5.45
C GLY A 207 -9.69 0.33 3.96
N ARG A 208 -8.93 1.22 3.28
CA ARG A 208 -9.24 1.62 1.90
C ARG A 208 -8.70 0.68 0.84
N GLN A 209 -7.45 0.22 1.02
CA GLN A 209 -6.70 -0.53 0.01
C GLN A 209 -5.83 -1.59 0.69
N PHE A 210 -5.77 -2.77 0.07
CA PHE A 210 -4.81 -3.80 0.41
C PHE A 210 -3.39 -3.42 -0.06
N VAL A 211 -2.46 -3.35 0.90
CA VAL A 211 -1.01 -3.19 0.67
C VAL A 211 -0.30 -4.26 1.49
N TYR A 212 0.21 -5.29 0.83
CA TYR A 212 1.00 -6.33 1.50
C TYR A 212 2.23 -5.68 2.15
N SER A 213 2.24 -5.65 3.48
CA SER A 213 3.13 -4.83 4.29
C SER A 213 3.70 -5.61 5.47
N ASP A 214 5.02 -5.70 5.52
CA ASP A 214 5.82 -6.30 6.58
C ASP A 214 5.79 -5.46 7.85
N ILE A 215 5.68 -4.13 7.69
CA ILE A 215 5.51 -3.16 8.78
C ILE A 215 4.33 -3.53 9.67
N ASN A 216 3.22 -3.95 9.07
CA ASN A 216 2.05 -4.38 9.83
C ASN A 216 2.37 -5.53 10.78
N PHE A 217 3.21 -6.47 10.34
CA PHE A 217 3.44 -7.70 11.08
C PHE A 217 4.49 -7.57 12.17
N PHE A 218 5.55 -6.80 11.96
CA PHE A 218 6.45 -6.53 13.08
C PHE A 218 5.84 -5.56 14.10
N LEU A 219 4.93 -4.65 13.71
CA LEU A 219 4.09 -3.90 14.67
C LEU A 219 3.15 -4.82 15.45
N LEU A 220 2.55 -5.84 14.82
CA LEU A 220 1.77 -6.87 15.53
C LEU A 220 2.64 -7.66 16.51
N GLY A 221 3.89 -7.97 16.14
CA GLY A 221 4.87 -8.57 17.03
C GLY A 221 5.15 -7.71 18.27
N GLU A 222 5.27 -6.38 18.08
CA GLU A 222 5.44 -5.43 19.17
C GLU A 222 4.18 -5.33 20.06
N ILE A 223 2.98 -5.39 19.48
CA ILE A 223 1.73 -5.47 20.26
C ILE A 223 1.72 -6.73 21.12
N VAL A 224 2.13 -7.88 20.57
CA VAL A 224 2.26 -9.12 21.36
C VAL A 224 3.21 -8.89 22.53
N ALA A 225 4.40 -8.33 22.27
CA ALA A 225 5.40 -8.08 23.31
C ALA A 225 4.89 -7.16 24.43
N ARG A 226 4.26 -6.04 24.08
CA ARG A 226 3.72 -5.07 25.06
C ARG A 226 2.56 -5.63 25.87
N VAL A 227 1.69 -6.43 25.25
CA VAL A 227 0.49 -6.98 25.92
C VAL A 227 0.85 -8.18 26.79
N SER A 228 1.72 -9.07 26.32
CA SER A 228 2.08 -10.29 27.05
C SER A 228 3.26 -10.12 28.02
N GLY A 229 4.06 -9.06 27.84
CA GLY A 229 5.32 -8.87 28.56
C GLY A 229 6.44 -9.82 28.14
N LEU A 230 6.30 -10.48 26.98
CA LEU A 230 7.27 -11.46 26.46
C LEU A 230 7.61 -11.11 25.01
N PRO A 231 8.89 -11.06 24.62
CA PRO A 231 9.29 -10.97 23.22
C PRO A 231 8.64 -12.08 22.37
N LEU A 232 8.39 -11.79 21.09
CA LEU A 232 7.62 -12.68 20.22
C LEU A 232 8.19 -14.11 20.17
N ASP A 233 9.51 -14.26 20.07
CA ASP A 233 10.21 -15.56 20.03
C ASP A 233 9.98 -16.38 21.32
N GLN A 234 9.97 -15.73 22.48
CA GLN A 234 9.67 -16.38 23.77
C GLN A 234 8.19 -16.74 23.86
N TYR A 235 7.30 -15.81 23.47
CA TYR A 235 5.86 -16.03 23.51
C TYR A 235 5.47 -17.26 22.67
N VAL A 236 5.91 -17.33 21.41
CA VAL A 236 5.54 -18.45 20.53
C VAL A 236 6.15 -19.77 20.99
N ARG A 237 7.37 -19.74 21.55
CA ARG A 237 8.01 -20.93 22.10
C ARG A 237 7.18 -21.51 23.23
N GLU A 238 6.81 -20.69 24.21
CA GLU A 238 6.09 -21.12 25.41
C GLU A 238 4.62 -21.46 25.16
N ARG A 239 3.95 -20.70 24.29
CA ARG A 239 2.48 -20.76 24.13
C ARG A 239 2.02 -21.58 22.93
N ILE A 240 2.91 -21.86 21.97
CA ILE A 240 2.55 -22.53 20.72
C ILE A 240 3.47 -23.71 20.46
N PHE A 241 4.79 -23.51 20.28
CA PHE A 241 5.68 -24.54 19.77
C PHE A 241 5.95 -25.67 20.77
N VAL A 242 6.29 -25.35 22.03
CA VAL A 242 6.48 -26.36 23.08
C VAL A 242 5.20 -27.16 23.33
N PRO A 243 4.01 -26.53 23.53
CA PRO A 243 2.75 -27.27 23.67
C PRO A 243 2.43 -28.21 22.49
N LEU A 244 2.72 -27.79 21.26
CA LEU A 244 2.48 -28.60 20.07
C LEU A 244 3.55 -29.67 19.83
N GLY A 245 4.68 -29.60 20.52
CA GLY A 245 5.83 -30.49 20.25
C GLY A 245 6.54 -30.15 18.94
N MET A 246 6.50 -28.88 18.50
CA MET A 246 7.25 -28.38 17.35
C MET A 246 8.69 -28.08 17.78
N VAL A 247 9.52 -29.12 17.83
CA VAL A 247 10.86 -29.09 18.45
C VAL A 247 11.95 -28.48 17.57
N ASP A 248 11.73 -28.39 16.26
CA ASP A 248 12.65 -27.82 15.27
C ASP A 248 12.15 -26.47 14.72
N THR A 249 11.17 -25.84 15.40
CA THR A 249 10.63 -24.53 15.03
C THR A 249 11.12 -23.43 15.97
N MET A 250 11.85 -22.44 15.45
CA MET A 250 12.45 -21.39 16.28
C MET A 250 12.87 -20.14 15.49
N PHE A 251 13.02 -19.03 16.20
CA PHE A 251 13.83 -17.90 15.76
C PHE A 251 15.29 -18.10 16.17
N ASN A 252 16.22 -17.42 15.49
CA ASN A 252 17.66 -17.40 15.84
C ASN A 252 18.24 -18.78 16.20
N PRO A 253 18.24 -19.73 15.24
CA PRO A 253 18.66 -21.10 15.50
C PRO A 253 20.11 -21.16 16.03
N PRO A 254 20.40 -22.00 17.05
CA PRO A 254 21.73 -22.07 17.63
C PRO A 254 22.76 -22.71 16.68
N VAL A 255 24.03 -22.35 16.85
CA VAL A 255 25.14 -22.74 15.95
C VAL A 255 25.23 -24.26 15.72
N ASN A 256 24.90 -25.07 16.73
CA ASN A 256 24.99 -26.53 16.64
C ASN A 256 23.97 -27.16 15.67
N ILE A 257 22.89 -26.47 15.31
CA ILE A 257 21.88 -26.97 14.36
C ILE A 257 22.02 -26.37 12.96
N VAL A 258 22.86 -25.35 12.78
CA VAL A 258 23.13 -24.71 11.47
C VAL A 258 23.46 -25.72 10.35
N PRO A 259 24.20 -26.82 10.58
CA PRO A 259 24.42 -27.83 9.56
C PRO A 259 23.13 -28.50 9.03
N ARG A 260 22.03 -28.52 9.81
CA ARG A 260 20.72 -29.03 9.36
C ARG A 260 19.91 -27.99 8.57
N ILE A 261 20.34 -26.73 8.55
CA ILE A 261 19.62 -25.63 7.91
C ILE A 261 20.02 -25.51 6.45
N ALA A 262 19.04 -25.37 5.55
CA ALA A 262 19.27 -25.03 4.16
C ALA A 262 19.77 -23.57 4.06
N PRO A 263 20.94 -23.29 3.46
CA PRO A 263 21.38 -21.91 3.20
C PRO A 263 20.42 -21.19 2.24
N THR A 264 20.39 -19.87 2.30
CA THR A 264 19.68 -19.01 1.35
C THR A 264 20.66 -18.43 0.35
N GLU A 265 20.85 -17.11 0.29
CA GLU A 265 21.76 -16.48 -0.67
C GLU A 265 22.91 -15.73 0.03
N ALA A 266 23.92 -15.33 -0.74
CA ALA A 266 24.99 -14.51 -0.22
C ALA A 266 24.54 -13.04 -0.10
N CYS A 267 24.52 -12.51 1.13
CA CYS A 267 24.11 -11.14 1.41
C CYS A 267 25.14 -10.43 2.30
N PRO A 268 25.31 -9.10 2.21
CA PRO A 268 25.99 -8.34 3.26
C PRO A 268 25.23 -8.51 4.58
N PRO A 269 25.89 -8.54 5.75
CA PRO A 269 25.25 -8.90 7.04
C PRO A 269 23.94 -8.17 7.36
N LEU A 270 23.89 -6.84 7.15
CA LEU A 270 22.70 -5.98 7.32
C LEU A 270 22.24 -5.30 6.01
N GLY A 271 22.92 -5.60 4.91
CA GLY A 271 22.72 -4.91 3.64
C GLY A 271 21.68 -5.59 2.75
N TRP A 272 21.08 -4.75 1.91
CA TRP A 272 20.22 -5.11 0.79
C TRP A 272 20.49 -4.12 -0.35
N PRO A 273 20.54 -4.54 -1.63
CA PRO A 273 20.34 -5.90 -2.14
C PRO A 273 21.46 -6.88 -1.74
N CYS A 274 21.19 -8.18 -1.83
CA CYS A 274 22.15 -9.26 -1.57
C CYS A 274 23.23 -9.33 -2.67
N SER A 275 24.17 -8.37 -2.63
CA SER A 275 25.24 -8.22 -3.61
C SER A 275 26.44 -7.50 -2.98
N GLY A 276 27.62 -7.61 -3.63
CA GLY A 276 28.82 -6.88 -3.22
C GLY A 276 29.85 -7.71 -2.44
N PRO A 277 31.06 -7.17 -2.24
CA PRO A 277 32.24 -7.92 -1.79
C PRO A 277 32.18 -8.40 -0.34
N SER A 278 31.31 -7.82 0.49
CA SER A 278 31.09 -8.22 1.90
C SER A 278 30.03 -9.31 2.06
N SER A 279 29.49 -9.84 0.96
CA SER A 279 28.41 -10.82 0.99
C SER A 279 28.88 -12.16 1.55
N VAL A 280 28.13 -12.68 2.51
CA VAL A 280 28.34 -14.01 3.11
C VAL A 280 27.09 -14.86 2.91
N MET A 281 27.27 -16.16 2.65
CA MET A 281 26.17 -17.09 2.50
C MET A 281 25.36 -17.13 3.80
N LEU A 282 24.09 -16.71 3.74
CA LEU A 282 23.21 -16.75 4.89
C LEU A 282 22.80 -18.20 5.16
N ARG A 283 23.06 -18.69 6.38
CA ARG A 283 22.67 -20.02 6.86
C ARG A 283 22.46 -19.98 8.36
N GLY A 284 21.24 -20.25 8.81
CA GLY A 284 20.83 -20.03 10.21
C GLY A 284 20.64 -18.55 10.58
N THR A 285 20.76 -17.65 9.62
CA THR A 285 20.42 -16.22 9.73
C THR A 285 19.23 -15.96 8.81
N VAL A 286 18.23 -15.23 9.29
CA VAL A 286 17.06 -14.87 8.48
C VAL A 286 17.47 -14.14 7.21
N HIS A 287 16.81 -14.42 6.10
CA HIS A 287 17.08 -13.84 4.79
C HIS A 287 16.61 -12.37 4.71
N ASP A 288 15.40 -12.12 5.21
CA ASP A 288 14.73 -10.82 5.20
C ASP A 288 15.61 -9.72 5.83
N PRO A 289 15.89 -8.61 5.10
CA PRO A 289 16.83 -7.60 5.56
C PRO A 289 16.31 -6.82 6.77
N THR A 290 15.02 -6.49 6.84
CA THR A 290 14.43 -5.80 7.98
C THR A 290 14.49 -6.68 9.22
N ALA A 291 14.11 -7.95 9.14
CA ALA A 291 14.21 -8.89 10.25
C ALA A 291 15.67 -9.10 10.71
N ARG A 292 16.65 -9.13 9.80
CA ARG A 292 18.07 -9.15 10.16
C ARG A 292 18.49 -7.92 10.94
N ARG A 293 18.12 -6.72 10.46
CA ARG A 293 18.39 -5.44 11.15
C ARG A 293 17.70 -5.37 12.52
N MET A 294 16.59 -6.08 12.71
CA MET A 294 15.90 -6.23 14.00
C MET A 294 16.50 -7.30 14.93
N GLY A 295 17.63 -7.92 14.58
CA GLY A 295 18.26 -8.96 15.40
C GLY A 295 17.68 -10.37 15.21
N GLY A 296 16.98 -10.60 14.09
CA GLY A 296 16.49 -11.90 13.66
C GLY A 296 15.11 -12.31 14.19
N VAL A 297 14.52 -11.53 15.09
CA VAL A 297 13.16 -11.74 15.61
C VAL A 297 12.25 -10.61 15.13
N ALA A 298 11.39 -10.90 14.15
CA ALA A 298 10.39 -9.95 13.67
C ALA A 298 9.06 -10.66 13.41
N GLY A 299 7.97 -9.90 13.45
CA GLY A 299 6.65 -10.49 13.26
C GLY A 299 6.35 -10.90 11.83
N HIS A 300 7.12 -10.42 10.85
CA HIS A 300 6.92 -10.70 9.43
C HIS A 300 7.84 -11.79 8.88
N ALA A 301 9.00 -12.02 9.48
CA ALA A 301 10.04 -12.97 9.08
C ALA A 301 10.96 -13.35 10.27
N GLY A 302 11.78 -14.40 10.13
CA GLY A 302 12.74 -14.84 11.16
C GLY A 302 12.56 -16.25 11.67
N LEU A 303 11.42 -16.89 11.35
CA LEU A 303 11.12 -18.23 11.81
C LEU A 303 11.78 -19.29 10.93
N PHE A 304 12.36 -20.30 11.55
CA PHE A 304 12.90 -21.51 10.93
C PHE A 304 12.06 -22.72 11.33
N SER A 305 11.85 -23.69 10.43
CA SER A 305 11.11 -24.93 10.73
C SER A 305 11.40 -26.07 9.76
N THR A 306 10.97 -27.27 10.11
CA THR A 306 10.84 -28.45 9.23
C THR A 306 9.42 -28.60 8.69
N ALA A 307 9.23 -29.49 7.70
CA ALA A 307 7.91 -29.83 7.18
C ALA A 307 7.05 -30.59 8.21
N GLN A 308 7.67 -31.40 9.07
CA GLN A 308 7.00 -32.20 10.09
C GLN A 308 6.38 -31.31 11.17
N ASP A 309 7.12 -30.33 11.67
CA ASP A 309 6.60 -29.37 12.65
C ASP A 309 5.43 -28.56 12.07
N LEU A 310 5.58 -28.10 10.83
CA LEU A 310 4.49 -27.41 10.13
C LEU A 310 3.28 -28.32 9.89
N ALA A 311 3.47 -29.63 9.71
CA ALA A 311 2.37 -30.57 9.60
C ALA A 311 1.60 -30.73 10.93
N ILE A 312 2.27 -30.64 12.08
CA ILE A 312 1.60 -30.57 13.40
C ILE A 312 0.75 -29.30 13.48
N PHE A 313 1.32 -28.16 13.10
CA PHE A 313 0.61 -26.88 13.09
C PHE A 313 -0.61 -26.90 12.14
N CYS A 314 -0.47 -27.47 10.94
CA CYS A 314 -1.57 -27.57 9.99
C CYS A 314 -2.72 -28.45 10.52
N ARG A 315 -2.39 -29.61 11.12
CA ARG A 315 -3.38 -30.47 11.77
C ARG A 315 -4.05 -29.79 12.95
N MET A 316 -3.33 -28.96 13.72
CA MET A 316 -3.94 -28.15 14.79
C MET A 316 -5.01 -27.19 14.25
N LEU A 317 -4.76 -26.55 13.11
CA LEU A 317 -5.73 -25.65 12.48
C LEU A 317 -6.95 -26.40 11.92
N LEU A 318 -6.72 -27.48 11.15
CA LEU A 318 -7.82 -28.32 10.62
C LEU A 318 -8.63 -28.99 11.74
N GLY A 319 -7.94 -29.40 12.82
CA GLY A 319 -8.51 -29.87 14.09
C GLY A 319 -9.16 -28.78 14.95
N ARG A 320 -9.45 -27.59 14.38
CA ARG A 320 -10.14 -26.48 15.04
C ARG A 320 -9.47 -26.03 16.34
N GLY A 321 -8.15 -25.90 16.27
CA GLY A 321 -7.31 -25.39 17.36
C GLY A 321 -6.73 -26.46 18.26
N THR A 322 -6.83 -27.75 17.90
CA THR A 322 -6.38 -28.89 18.72
C THR A 322 -5.70 -29.96 17.90
N VAL A 323 -4.61 -30.53 18.42
CA VAL A 323 -3.93 -31.70 17.86
C VAL A 323 -3.39 -32.55 19.01
N GLY A 324 -3.51 -33.88 18.93
CA GLY A 324 -2.99 -34.79 19.95
C GLY A 324 -3.50 -34.55 21.38
N GLY A 325 -4.69 -33.96 21.53
CA GLY A 325 -5.26 -33.57 22.82
C GLY A 325 -4.79 -32.21 23.36
N THR A 326 -3.81 -31.56 22.73
CA THR A 326 -3.35 -30.21 23.10
C THR A 326 -4.16 -29.16 22.34
N ARG A 327 -4.76 -28.21 23.07
CA ARG A 327 -5.45 -27.05 22.49
C ARG A 327 -4.56 -25.81 22.56
N VAL A 328 -4.39 -25.12 21.43
CA VAL A 328 -3.65 -23.85 21.33
C VAL A 328 -4.56 -22.67 20.95
N LEU A 329 -5.68 -22.94 20.27
CA LEU A 329 -6.71 -21.95 19.91
C LEU A 329 -8.11 -22.52 20.15
N ALA A 330 -9.08 -21.66 20.41
CA ALA A 330 -10.49 -22.04 20.40
C ALA A 330 -11.01 -22.27 18.97
N PRO A 331 -12.04 -23.13 18.76
CA PRO A 331 -12.57 -23.42 17.43
C PRO A 331 -13.08 -22.17 16.69
N LEU A 332 -13.72 -21.25 17.42
CA LEU A 332 -14.21 -19.98 16.85
C LEU A 332 -13.09 -19.02 16.52
N THR A 333 -11.95 -19.10 17.22
CA THR A 333 -10.76 -18.30 16.93
C THR A 333 -10.16 -18.71 15.60
N VAL A 334 -10.00 -20.02 15.37
CA VAL A 334 -9.54 -20.57 14.07
C VAL A 334 -10.50 -20.15 12.96
N ALA A 335 -11.81 -20.39 13.13
CA ALA A 335 -12.80 -19.99 12.14
C ALA A 335 -12.78 -18.48 11.85
N LYS A 336 -12.56 -17.63 12.86
CA LYS A 336 -12.50 -16.18 12.68
C LYS A 336 -11.29 -15.72 11.90
N MET A 337 -10.12 -16.34 12.11
CA MET A 337 -8.90 -15.91 11.42
C MET A 337 -8.78 -16.45 10.00
N THR A 338 -9.46 -17.55 9.68
CA THR A 338 -9.44 -18.20 8.35
C THR A 338 -10.67 -17.88 7.49
N THR A 339 -11.52 -16.93 7.91
CA THR A 339 -12.65 -16.42 7.12
C THR A 339 -12.36 -15.03 6.59
N VAL A 340 -12.96 -14.66 5.45
CA VAL A 340 -12.74 -13.34 4.82
C VAL A 340 -12.99 -12.22 5.82
N ALA A 341 -11.93 -11.44 6.06
CA ALA A 341 -11.87 -10.36 7.01
C ALA A 341 -11.62 -9.00 6.34
N THR A 342 -11.27 -8.99 5.05
CA THR A 342 -11.22 -7.77 4.24
C THR A 342 -12.64 -7.25 3.93
N PRO A 343 -12.79 -5.92 3.72
CA PRO A 343 -14.08 -5.33 3.36
C PRO A 343 -14.61 -5.84 2.02
N GLN A 344 -15.93 -5.76 1.81
CA GLN A 344 -16.58 -6.24 0.59
C GLN A 344 -16.09 -5.55 -0.70
N HIS A 345 -15.62 -4.31 -0.62
CA HIS A 345 -15.08 -3.56 -1.76
C HIS A 345 -13.65 -3.95 -2.15
N GLU A 346 -12.95 -4.70 -1.31
CA GLU A 346 -11.55 -5.09 -1.57
C GLU A 346 -11.51 -6.42 -2.35
N PRO A 347 -10.97 -6.43 -3.59
CA PRO A 347 -10.88 -7.65 -4.38
C PRO A 347 -9.94 -8.69 -3.78
N ASN A 348 -8.91 -8.29 -3.03
CA ASN A 348 -7.99 -9.22 -2.36
C ASN A 348 -8.65 -9.81 -1.11
N ARG A 349 -9.18 -11.03 -1.24
CA ARG A 349 -9.88 -11.68 -0.12
C ARG A 349 -8.86 -12.29 0.82
N ARG A 350 -8.78 -11.77 2.04
CA ARG A 350 -7.88 -12.26 3.08
C ARG A 350 -8.60 -12.53 4.38
N GLY A 351 -8.11 -13.52 5.11
CA GLY A 351 -8.43 -13.70 6.53
C GLY A 351 -7.64 -12.75 7.42
N LEU A 352 -7.65 -13.02 8.72
CA LEU A 352 -6.75 -12.34 9.65
C LEU A 352 -5.39 -13.02 9.52
N GLY A 353 -4.45 -12.34 8.85
CA GLY A 353 -3.12 -12.84 8.47
C GLY A 353 -3.10 -13.80 7.29
N TRP A 354 -4.10 -14.67 7.18
CA TRP A 354 -4.19 -15.68 6.13
C TRP A 354 -4.58 -15.13 4.77
N ASP A 355 -3.98 -15.68 3.71
CA ASP A 355 -4.46 -15.48 2.34
C ASP A 355 -5.60 -16.46 2.04
N ILE A 356 -6.57 -16.04 1.23
CA ILE A 356 -7.72 -16.86 0.82
C ILE A 356 -7.85 -16.80 -0.72
N ASP A 357 -7.94 -15.59 -1.27
CA ASP A 357 -8.09 -15.35 -2.71
C ASP A 357 -7.60 -13.93 -3.05
N SER A 358 -6.30 -13.71 -2.89
CA SER A 358 -5.61 -12.48 -3.31
C SER A 358 -4.71 -12.71 -4.52
N VAL A 359 -4.11 -11.64 -5.07
CA VAL A 359 -3.09 -11.75 -6.13
C VAL A 359 -1.87 -12.59 -5.73
N PHE A 360 -1.68 -12.88 -4.44
CA PHE A 360 -0.59 -13.73 -3.92
C PHE A 360 -1.02 -15.19 -3.67
N ALA A 361 -2.29 -15.54 -3.89
CA ALA A 361 -2.87 -16.84 -3.55
C ALA A 361 -2.66 -17.94 -4.61
N SER A 362 -1.77 -17.74 -5.59
CA SER A 362 -1.54 -18.73 -6.66
C SER A 362 -1.08 -20.09 -6.14
N ASN A 363 -0.48 -20.16 -4.95
CA ASN A 363 -0.12 -21.42 -4.28
C ASN A 363 -1.31 -22.23 -3.73
N ARG A 364 -2.55 -21.71 -3.85
CA ARG A 364 -3.79 -22.50 -3.75
C ARG A 364 -3.89 -23.55 -4.86
N GLY A 365 -3.30 -23.26 -6.02
CA GLY A 365 -3.56 -23.99 -7.25
C GLY A 365 -4.95 -23.70 -7.81
N GLU A 366 -5.29 -24.39 -8.89
CA GLU A 366 -6.49 -24.12 -9.70
C GLU A 366 -7.75 -24.83 -9.15
N LEU A 367 -7.56 -25.87 -8.32
CA LEU A 367 -8.63 -26.80 -7.96
C LEU A 367 -9.07 -26.71 -6.50
N LEU A 368 -8.22 -26.23 -5.58
CA LEU A 368 -8.65 -26.03 -4.20
C LEU A 368 -9.65 -24.86 -4.13
N PRO A 369 -10.76 -24.98 -3.40
CA PRO A 369 -11.83 -23.99 -3.46
C PRO A 369 -11.45 -22.67 -2.78
N VAL A 370 -12.10 -21.58 -3.17
CA VAL A 370 -12.04 -20.34 -2.38
C VAL A 370 -12.75 -20.59 -1.05
N GLY A 371 -12.06 -20.33 0.05
CA GLY A 371 -12.43 -20.78 1.40
C GLY A 371 -11.37 -21.71 2.01
N SER A 372 -10.54 -22.33 1.17
CA SER A 372 -9.21 -22.77 1.57
C SER A 372 -8.30 -21.55 1.79
N PHE A 373 -7.24 -21.70 2.56
CA PHE A 373 -6.39 -20.59 2.99
C PHE A 373 -4.94 -21.00 3.13
N GLY A 374 -4.02 -20.04 3.05
CA GLY A 374 -2.60 -20.32 3.16
C GLY A 374 -1.73 -19.08 3.17
N HIS A 375 -0.43 -19.30 2.99
CA HIS A 375 0.57 -18.24 2.90
C HIS A 375 1.82 -18.73 2.16
N THR A 376 2.62 -17.79 1.67
CA THR A 376 3.91 -18.04 1.03
C THR A 376 5.07 -17.41 1.79
N GLY A 377 6.30 -17.87 1.52
CA GLY A 377 7.56 -17.29 1.96
C GLY A 377 8.48 -17.01 0.78
N PHE A 378 9.20 -15.88 0.84
CA PHE A 378 10.08 -15.40 -0.23
C PHE A 378 11.21 -16.38 -0.56
N THR A 379 11.70 -17.11 0.45
CA THR A 379 12.80 -18.08 0.35
C THR A 379 12.48 -19.34 -0.42
N GLY A 380 11.21 -19.61 -0.73
CA GLY A 380 10.83 -20.87 -1.39
C GLY A 380 9.75 -21.67 -0.67
N THR A 381 9.40 -21.29 0.54
CA THR A 381 8.38 -21.97 1.37
C THR A 381 6.93 -21.57 1.06
N SER A 382 5.99 -22.48 1.28
CA SER A 382 4.55 -22.20 1.30
C SER A 382 3.79 -23.24 2.10
N LEU A 383 2.64 -22.84 2.63
CA LEU A 383 1.69 -23.72 3.29
C LEU A 383 0.26 -23.36 2.86
N TRP A 384 -0.56 -24.36 2.57
CA TRP A 384 -1.96 -24.18 2.14
C TRP A 384 -2.84 -25.26 2.74
N LEU A 385 -4.02 -24.90 3.25
CA LEU A 385 -4.96 -25.80 3.93
C LEU A 385 -6.36 -25.61 3.39
N ASP A 386 -7.10 -26.70 3.26
CA ASP A 386 -8.52 -26.69 2.93
C ASP A 386 -9.33 -27.46 3.99
N PRO A 387 -10.14 -26.76 4.82
CA PRO A 387 -11.03 -27.39 5.79
C PRO A 387 -12.11 -28.28 5.17
N THR A 388 -12.42 -28.10 3.88
CA THR A 388 -13.49 -28.85 3.21
C THR A 388 -13.05 -30.27 2.88
N THR A 389 -11.84 -30.41 2.35
CA THR A 389 -11.22 -31.71 2.01
C THR A 389 -10.36 -32.26 3.15
N ASP A 390 -10.24 -31.51 4.26
CA ASP A 390 -9.35 -31.81 5.38
C ASP A 390 -7.90 -32.03 4.94
N THR A 391 -7.46 -31.27 3.92
CA THR A 391 -6.17 -31.45 3.25
C THR A 391 -5.25 -30.27 3.51
N TYR A 392 -3.94 -30.52 3.62
CA TYR A 392 -2.93 -29.47 3.65
C TYR A 392 -1.71 -29.83 2.81
N VAL A 393 -1.10 -28.81 2.20
CA VAL A 393 0.09 -28.90 1.36
C VAL A 393 1.17 -28.01 1.95
N ILE A 394 2.31 -28.62 2.26
CA ILE A 394 3.53 -27.95 2.70
C ILE A 394 4.58 -28.15 1.61
N PHE A 395 5.14 -27.04 1.13
CA PHE A 395 6.23 -27.03 0.16
C PHE A 395 7.35 -26.17 0.73
N LEU A 396 8.49 -26.76 1.08
CA LEU A 396 9.65 -26.05 1.60
C LEU A 396 10.81 -26.16 0.63
N SER A 397 11.36 -25.02 0.22
CA SER A 397 12.59 -24.94 -0.56
C SER A 397 13.41 -23.72 -0.15
N ASN A 398 14.66 -23.68 -0.58
CA ASN A 398 15.54 -22.53 -0.52
C ASN A 398 15.82 -22.01 -1.94
N ARG A 399 14.76 -21.65 -2.68
CA ARG A 399 14.82 -21.22 -4.10
C ARG A 399 15.77 -20.05 -4.37
N VAL A 400 16.06 -19.25 -3.35
CA VAL A 400 17.00 -18.13 -3.45
C VAL A 400 18.47 -18.59 -3.42
N HIS A 401 18.76 -19.83 -3.06
CA HIS A 401 20.13 -20.32 -3.05
C HIS A 401 20.60 -20.69 -4.47
N PRO A 402 21.82 -20.29 -4.89
CA PRO A 402 22.81 -19.52 -4.11
C PRO A 402 22.77 -18.00 -4.33
N ASP A 403 22.03 -17.51 -5.32
CA ASP A 403 22.21 -16.17 -5.91
C ASP A 403 20.91 -15.37 -6.14
N GLY A 404 19.81 -15.83 -5.54
CA GLY A 404 18.51 -15.14 -5.55
C GLY A 404 17.64 -15.40 -6.78
N LYS A 405 18.14 -16.12 -7.79
CA LYS A 405 17.49 -16.18 -9.12
C LYS A 405 16.37 -17.20 -9.27
N GLY A 406 16.28 -18.22 -8.41
CA GLY A 406 15.26 -19.26 -8.53
C GLY A 406 13.83 -18.72 -8.43
N ASN A 407 12.86 -19.41 -9.04
CA ASN A 407 11.45 -19.02 -9.03
C ASN A 407 10.53 -20.23 -8.98
N VAL A 408 9.77 -20.36 -7.88
CA VAL A 408 8.88 -21.50 -7.62
C VAL A 408 7.40 -21.13 -7.60
N VAL A 409 7.01 -19.92 -8.05
CA VAL A 409 5.60 -19.47 -8.00
C VAL A 409 4.70 -20.42 -8.78
N ALA A 410 5.03 -20.67 -10.05
CA ALA A 410 4.27 -21.59 -10.90
C ALA A 410 4.35 -23.04 -10.39
N LEU A 411 5.50 -23.45 -9.83
CA LEU A 411 5.67 -24.79 -9.29
C LEU A 411 4.73 -25.07 -8.12
N ARG A 412 4.64 -24.16 -7.14
CA ARG A 412 3.74 -24.31 -5.98
C ARG A 412 2.29 -24.45 -6.42
N ALA A 413 1.86 -23.62 -7.37
CA ALA A 413 0.52 -23.69 -7.95
C ALA A 413 0.26 -25.05 -8.62
N ARG A 414 1.19 -25.53 -9.46
CA ARG A 414 1.10 -26.83 -10.13
C ARG A 414 1.09 -28.00 -9.14
N VAL A 415 1.89 -27.93 -8.07
CA VAL A 415 1.92 -28.92 -7.00
C VAL A 415 0.59 -28.96 -6.26
N ALA A 416 0.06 -27.82 -5.82
CA ALA A 416 -1.24 -27.76 -5.15
C ALA A 416 -2.38 -28.28 -6.04
N THR A 417 -2.38 -27.92 -7.33
CA THR A 417 -3.31 -28.47 -8.34
C THR A 417 -3.19 -29.98 -8.47
N ALA A 418 -1.97 -30.53 -8.55
CA ALA A 418 -1.76 -31.97 -8.67
C ALA A 418 -2.24 -32.72 -7.42
N VAL A 419 -2.02 -32.15 -6.23
CA VAL A 419 -2.53 -32.70 -4.97
C VAL A 419 -4.05 -32.70 -4.94
N ALA A 420 -4.68 -31.56 -5.26
CA ALA A 420 -6.13 -31.45 -5.29
C ALA A 420 -6.77 -32.40 -6.32
N ALA A 421 -6.15 -32.57 -7.50
CA ALA A 421 -6.60 -33.50 -8.52
C ALA A 421 -6.51 -34.98 -8.10
N ALA A 422 -5.68 -35.29 -7.10
CA ALA A 422 -5.53 -36.63 -6.54
C ALA A 422 -6.59 -36.95 -5.49
N LEU A 423 -7.39 -36.00 -5.02
CA LEU A 423 -8.47 -36.26 -4.04
C LEU A 423 -9.66 -36.95 -4.73
N ILE A 424 -9.95 -38.20 -4.36
CA ILE A 424 -11.04 -39.02 -4.95
C ILE A 424 -12.35 -38.87 -4.16
N GLU A 425 -12.25 -38.77 -2.82
CA GLU A 425 -13.40 -38.52 -1.96
C GLU A 425 -13.44 -37.05 -1.58
N VAL A 426 -14.46 -36.31 -2.02
CA VAL A 426 -14.67 -34.93 -1.58
C VAL A 426 -16.11 -34.77 -1.08
N PRO A 427 -16.36 -34.13 0.08
CA PRO A 427 -17.72 -33.97 0.59
C PRO A 427 -18.64 -33.28 -0.43
N LEU A 428 -19.85 -33.81 -0.64
CA LEU A 428 -20.85 -33.26 -1.58
C LEU A 428 -21.27 -31.80 -1.25
N THR A 429 -20.90 -31.28 -0.08
CA THR A 429 -21.26 -29.94 0.43
C THR A 429 -20.40 -28.78 -0.07
N ILE A 430 -19.39 -29.00 -0.95
CA ILE A 430 -18.55 -27.93 -1.53
C ILE A 430 -19.40 -26.77 -2.11
N GLY A 431 -20.62 -27.04 -2.57
CA GLY A 431 -21.51 -26.05 -3.20
C GLY A 431 -22.48 -25.29 -2.29
N SER A 432 -22.51 -25.48 -0.96
CA SER A 432 -23.64 -24.99 -0.12
C SER A 432 -23.31 -23.93 0.95
N GLN A 433 -22.07 -23.48 1.08
CA GLN A 433 -21.67 -22.49 2.10
C GLN A 433 -20.77 -21.40 1.47
N GLY A 434 -21.36 -20.55 0.63
CA GLY A 434 -20.69 -19.38 0.06
C GLY A 434 -21.26 -19.04 -1.30
N GLY A 435 -22.05 -17.97 -1.40
CA GLY A 435 -22.62 -17.54 -2.68
C GLY A 435 -21.54 -17.34 -3.74
N GLY A 436 -21.79 -17.90 -4.94
CA GLY A 436 -21.12 -17.61 -6.21
C GLY A 436 -19.66 -17.17 -6.11
N MET A 437 -18.74 -18.13 -6.01
CA MET A 437 -17.30 -17.86 -5.96
C MET A 437 -16.54 -18.75 -6.95
N THR A 438 -16.75 -18.52 -8.25
CA THR A 438 -15.61 -18.68 -9.16
C THR A 438 -14.59 -17.63 -8.72
N GLY A 439 -13.37 -18.04 -8.36
CA GLY A 439 -12.29 -17.10 -8.05
C GLY A 439 -12.16 -16.05 -9.16
N VAL A 440 -11.70 -14.86 -8.82
CA VAL A 440 -11.46 -13.82 -9.82
C VAL A 440 -10.35 -14.33 -10.76
N ASP A 441 -10.64 -14.38 -12.06
CA ASP A 441 -9.67 -14.75 -13.10
C ASP A 441 -8.41 -13.86 -12.93
N PHE A 442 -7.21 -14.45 -13.03
CA PHE A 442 -5.95 -13.74 -12.82
C PHE A 442 -5.67 -12.77 -14.01
N GLY A 443 -6.28 -11.57 -13.98
CA GLY A 443 -6.17 -10.45 -14.94
C GLY A 443 -7.16 -10.53 -16.13
N ALA A 444 -7.72 -9.47 -16.74
CA ALA A 444 -7.70 -8.02 -16.56
C ALA A 444 -9.15 -7.45 -16.68
N SER A 445 -9.37 -6.25 -16.10
CA SER A 445 -10.62 -5.44 -16.03
C SER A 445 -11.70 -6.00 -15.07
N GLY A 446 -12.41 -5.20 -14.27
CA GLY A 446 -12.64 -3.75 -14.26
C GLY A 446 -14.07 -3.53 -13.78
N GLY A 447 -14.24 -2.87 -12.63
CA GLY A 447 -15.55 -2.58 -12.06
C GLY A 447 -15.45 -2.20 -10.59
N PHE A 448 -15.19 -0.94 -10.30
CA PHE A 448 -15.33 -0.40 -8.95
C PHE A 448 -16.82 -0.13 -8.67
N PRO A 449 -17.35 -0.50 -7.49
CA PRO A 449 -18.68 -0.07 -7.09
C PRO A 449 -18.66 1.45 -6.88
N LEU A 450 -19.65 2.12 -7.48
CA LEU A 450 -19.94 3.54 -7.27
C LEU A 450 -20.23 3.77 -5.79
N TRP A 451 -19.34 4.48 -5.10
CA TRP A 451 -19.64 5.08 -3.82
C TRP A 451 -20.56 6.28 -4.05
N THR A 452 -21.60 6.42 -3.23
CA THR A 452 -22.37 7.67 -3.14
C THR A 452 -21.50 8.71 -2.44
N PRO A 453 -21.06 9.79 -3.13
CA PRO A 453 -20.22 10.80 -2.52
C PRO A 453 -20.92 11.46 -1.33
N ARG A 454 -20.15 11.75 -0.26
CA ARG A 454 -20.53 12.83 0.64
C ARG A 454 -20.20 14.15 -0.05
N PRO A 455 -21.11 15.14 -0.10
CA PRO A 455 -20.81 16.44 -0.69
C PRO A 455 -19.63 17.10 0.04
N VAL A 456 -18.63 17.56 -0.70
CA VAL A 456 -17.52 18.35 -0.16
C VAL A 456 -17.97 19.81 -0.04
N MET A 457 -17.66 20.46 1.09
CA MET A 457 -17.76 21.92 1.23
C MET A 457 -16.35 22.51 1.08
N ALA A 458 -16.15 23.39 0.10
CA ALA A 458 -14.90 24.12 -0.06
C ALA A 458 -14.73 25.16 1.06
N GLY A 459 -13.52 25.72 1.24
CA GLY A 459 -13.26 26.70 2.30
C GLY A 459 -14.23 27.90 2.29
N ILE A 460 -14.67 28.36 1.11
CA ILE A 460 -15.69 29.41 1.00
C ILE A 460 -17.06 28.98 1.53
N ASP A 461 -17.48 27.74 1.29
CA ASP A 461 -18.75 27.21 1.78
C ASP A 461 -18.73 27.05 3.30
N VAL A 462 -17.59 26.60 3.84
CA VAL A 462 -17.35 26.49 5.29
C VAL A 462 -17.33 27.88 5.95
N LEU A 463 -16.62 28.83 5.36
CA LEU A 463 -16.56 30.21 5.85
C LEU A 463 -17.95 30.86 5.86
N ARG A 464 -18.74 30.64 4.79
CA ARG A 464 -20.12 31.13 4.70
C ARG A 464 -21.04 30.48 5.73
N ALA A 465 -20.88 29.18 5.98
CA ALA A 465 -21.66 28.47 6.99
C ALA A 465 -21.41 28.98 8.41
N ASP A 466 -20.23 29.53 8.67
CA ASP A 466 -19.87 30.20 9.93
C ASP A 466 -20.07 31.73 9.89
N ASP A 467 -20.88 32.21 8.94
CA ASP A 467 -21.24 33.64 8.80
C ASP A 467 -20.01 34.56 8.78
N PHE A 468 -18.99 34.13 8.02
CA PHE A 468 -17.73 34.84 7.79
C PHE A 468 -17.00 35.24 9.08
N ALA A 469 -17.17 34.49 10.18
CA ALA A 469 -16.67 34.85 11.51
C ALA A 469 -15.19 35.28 11.55
N PRO A 470 -14.24 34.60 10.86
CA PRO A 470 -12.83 35.02 10.82
C PRO A 470 -12.58 36.40 10.18
N LEU A 471 -13.50 36.92 9.36
CA LEU A 471 -13.34 38.16 8.59
C LEU A 471 -14.17 39.33 9.14
N ARG A 472 -14.87 39.16 10.27
CA ARG A 472 -15.77 40.21 10.79
C ARG A 472 -15.02 41.50 11.13
N GLY A 473 -15.46 42.60 10.54
CA GLY A 473 -14.89 43.93 10.74
C GLY A 473 -13.51 44.14 10.11
N ARG A 474 -13.06 43.21 9.25
CA ARG A 474 -11.77 43.26 8.56
C ARG A 474 -11.88 43.99 7.21
N GLN A 475 -10.81 44.68 6.84
CA GLN A 475 -10.61 45.28 5.53
C GLN A 475 -9.86 44.31 4.62
N VAL A 476 -10.61 43.68 3.72
CA VAL A 476 -10.19 42.47 3.00
C VAL A 476 -9.72 42.79 1.59
N GLY A 477 -8.52 42.31 1.26
CA GLY A 477 -8.10 42.08 -0.12
C GLY A 477 -8.37 40.62 -0.52
N LEU A 478 -8.77 40.36 -1.77
CA LEU A 478 -9.06 39.01 -2.24
C LEU A 478 -8.18 38.62 -3.44
N LEU A 479 -7.29 37.65 -3.26
CA LEU A 479 -6.64 36.92 -4.35
C LEU A 479 -7.57 35.82 -4.84
N THR A 480 -8.11 35.99 -6.05
CA THR A 480 -9.05 35.03 -6.66
C THR A 480 -8.98 35.07 -8.18
N ASN A 481 -9.68 34.14 -8.81
CA ASN A 481 -10.14 34.25 -10.20
C ASN A 481 -11.59 33.72 -10.30
N HIS A 482 -12.05 33.38 -11.50
CA HIS A 482 -13.38 32.83 -11.79
C HIS A 482 -13.63 31.43 -11.21
N THR A 483 -12.61 30.76 -10.68
CA THR A 483 -12.76 29.48 -9.97
C THR A 483 -13.13 29.65 -8.49
N GLY A 484 -13.00 30.86 -7.94
CA GLY A 484 -13.45 31.22 -6.60
C GLY A 484 -14.97 31.24 -6.53
N LEU A 485 -15.57 30.06 -6.42
CA LEU A 485 -17.00 29.81 -6.41
C LEU A 485 -17.40 28.96 -5.19
N ALA A 486 -18.55 29.30 -4.61
CA ALA A 486 -19.28 28.45 -3.69
C ALA A 486 -20.05 27.34 -4.43
N GLN A 487 -20.58 26.37 -3.68
CA GLN A 487 -21.31 25.23 -4.23
C GLN A 487 -22.55 25.62 -5.05
N ASP A 488 -23.21 26.72 -4.70
CA ASP A 488 -24.36 27.27 -5.42
C ASP A 488 -23.97 28.07 -6.69
N GLY A 489 -22.67 28.23 -6.95
CA GLY A 489 -22.12 28.96 -8.09
C GLY A 489 -21.94 30.45 -7.87
N THR A 490 -22.24 30.98 -6.67
CA THR A 490 -21.96 32.38 -6.33
C THR A 490 -20.45 32.59 -6.22
N THR A 491 -19.94 33.72 -6.74
CA THR A 491 -18.51 34.01 -6.67
C THR A 491 -18.09 34.47 -5.28
N THR A 492 -16.86 34.17 -4.88
CA THR A 492 -16.30 34.63 -3.61
C THR A 492 -16.19 36.14 -3.55
N ILE A 493 -15.94 36.80 -4.69
CA ILE A 493 -16.02 38.26 -4.82
C ILE A 493 -17.40 38.74 -4.35
N ASP A 494 -18.45 38.08 -4.82
CA ASP A 494 -19.81 38.52 -4.55
C ASP A 494 -20.26 38.20 -3.13
N LEU A 495 -19.88 37.02 -2.62
CA LEU A 495 -20.18 36.64 -1.24
C LEU A 495 -19.53 37.57 -0.22
N LEU A 496 -18.27 37.96 -0.43
CA LEU A 496 -17.57 38.86 0.49
C LEU A 496 -18.01 40.33 0.32
N HIS A 497 -18.35 40.76 -0.89
CA HIS A 497 -18.85 42.13 -1.13
C HIS A 497 -20.25 42.35 -0.56
N ASP A 498 -21.12 41.34 -0.65
CA ASP A 498 -22.51 41.43 -0.24
C ASP A 498 -22.69 41.09 1.26
N ALA A 499 -21.62 40.72 1.99
CA ALA A 499 -21.66 40.41 3.42
C ALA A 499 -21.55 41.67 4.28
N ASP A 500 -22.58 41.96 5.09
CA ASP A 500 -22.63 43.15 5.97
C ASP A 500 -21.50 43.20 7.02
N THR A 501 -20.85 42.08 7.30
CA THR A 501 -19.82 41.96 8.34
C THR A 501 -18.40 42.06 7.81
N VAL A 502 -18.19 42.13 6.50
CA VAL A 502 -16.86 42.15 5.85
C VAL A 502 -16.75 43.35 4.93
N GLU A 503 -15.63 44.07 4.97
CA GLU A 503 -15.37 45.17 4.05
C GLU A 503 -14.39 44.70 2.96
N LEU A 504 -14.89 44.34 1.77
CA LEU A 504 -14.05 43.97 0.64
C LEU A 504 -13.54 45.22 -0.11
N VAL A 505 -12.22 45.46 -0.07
CA VAL A 505 -11.59 46.72 -0.51
C VAL A 505 -10.89 46.59 -1.86
N ALA A 506 -10.21 45.46 -2.13
CA ALA A 506 -9.42 45.28 -3.35
C ALA A 506 -9.41 43.83 -3.83
N LEU A 507 -9.21 43.65 -5.15
CA LEU A 507 -9.06 42.34 -5.79
C LEU A 507 -7.64 42.18 -6.35
N PHE A 508 -7.09 40.98 -6.21
CA PHE A 508 -5.81 40.59 -6.79
C PHE A 508 -6.06 39.44 -7.78
N SER A 509 -5.57 39.60 -9.01
CA SER A 509 -5.73 38.58 -10.05
C SER A 509 -4.39 37.89 -10.37
N PRO A 510 -4.38 36.57 -10.55
CA PRO A 510 -3.17 35.81 -10.89
C PRO A 510 -2.96 35.76 -12.41
N GLU A 511 -2.12 34.82 -12.87
CA GLU A 511 -2.05 34.38 -14.27
C GLU A 511 -3.46 34.03 -14.81
N HIS A 512 -3.73 34.43 -16.06
CA HIS A 512 -5.04 34.37 -16.74
C HIS A 512 -6.12 35.37 -16.25
N GLY A 513 -5.82 36.15 -15.20
CA GLY A 513 -6.65 37.25 -14.73
C GLY A 513 -7.89 36.85 -13.95
N ILE A 514 -8.67 37.84 -13.52
CA ILE A 514 -9.81 37.65 -12.59
C ILE A 514 -10.94 36.80 -13.19
N ARG A 515 -11.05 36.77 -14.53
CA ARG A 515 -12.08 36.00 -15.27
C ARG A 515 -11.51 34.78 -16.02
N GLY A 516 -10.20 34.55 -15.98
CA GLY A 516 -9.56 33.34 -16.54
C GLY A 516 -9.56 33.21 -18.05
N VAL A 517 -9.73 34.30 -18.79
CA VAL A 517 -9.85 34.28 -20.26
C VAL A 517 -8.54 34.68 -20.97
N GLU A 518 -7.57 35.23 -20.25
CA GLU A 518 -6.34 35.75 -20.84
C GLU A 518 -5.29 34.65 -20.98
N ASP A 519 -4.67 34.49 -22.15
CA ASP A 519 -3.54 33.57 -22.37
C ASP A 519 -2.20 34.35 -22.49
N SER A 520 -2.20 35.62 -22.10
CA SER A 520 -1.04 36.54 -22.19
C SER A 520 -0.99 37.53 -21.01
N ALA A 521 -0.36 38.70 -21.18
CA ALA A 521 -0.21 39.70 -20.13
C ALA A 521 -1.58 40.15 -19.57
N VAL A 522 -1.71 40.17 -18.24
CA VAL A 522 -2.94 40.55 -17.54
C VAL A 522 -2.81 41.98 -17.03
N ALA A 523 -3.71 42.87 -17.45
CA ALA A 523 -3.72 44.25 -16.99
C ALA A 523 -4.50 44.42 -15.67
N SER A 524 -4.12 45.43 -14.88
CA SER A 524 -4.95 45.91 -13.77
C SER A 524 -6.21 46.62 -14.29
N GLY A 525 -7.27 46.68 -13.48
CA GLY A 525 -8.56 47.22 -13.92
C GLY A 525 -9.53 47.49 -12.77
N ARG A 526 -10.83 47.42 -13.07
CA ARG A 526 -11.92 47.50 -12.08
C ARG A 526 -12.93 46.41 -12.32
N ASP A 527 -13.47 45.86 -11.24
CA ASP A 527 -14.56 44.91 -11.34
C ASP A 527 -15.85 45.61 -11.80
N LYS A 528 -16.57 44.98 -12.72
CA LYS A 528 -17.76 45.58 -13.34
C LYS A 528 -18.95 45.66 -12.39
N ARG A 529 -19.09 44.73 -11.44
CA ARG A 529 -20.24 44.66 -10.53
C ARG A 529 -19.98 45.49 -9.28
N THR A 530 -18.83 45.28 -8.65
CA THR A 530 -18.51 45.89 -7.35
C THR A 530 -17.79 47.24 -7.48
N GLY A 531 -17.22 47.54 -8.65
CA GLY A 531 -16.42 48.76 -8.87
C GLY A 531 -15.04 48.75 -8.23
N LEU A 532 -14.68 47.68 -7.50
CA LEU A 532 -13.41 47.55 -6.78
C LEU A 532 -12.21 47.50 -7.74
N ALA A 533 -11.06 47.96 -7.26
CA ALA A 533 -9.81 47.88 -8.03
C ALA A 533 -9.36 46.41 -8.19
N ILE A 534 -8.89 46.06 -9.38
CA ILE A 534 -8.26 44.77 -9.68
C ILE A 534 -6.78 45.02 -9.93
N HIS A 535 -5.92 44.47 -9.08
CA HIS A 535 -4.48 44.49 -9.20
C HIS A 535 -3.97 43.18 -9.83
N SER A 536 -3.35 43.28 -11.00
CA SER A 536 -2.72 42.11 -11.65
C SER A 536 -1.42 41.74 -10.95
N LEU A 537 -1.30 40.48 -10.55
CA LEU A 537 -0.10 39.86 -9.99
C LEU A 537 0.60 38.94 -11.01
N TYR A 538 0.55 39.33 -12.29
CA TYR A 538 1.22 38.64 -13.39
C TYR A 538 1.99 39.61 -14.29
N GLY A 539 3.04 39.12 -14.96
CA GLY A 539 3.93 39.95 -15.77
C GLY A 539 5.04 40.60 -14.92
N GLU A 540 5.17 41.93 -15.01
CA GLU A 540 6.20 42.72 -14.31
C GLU A 540 5.97 42.78 -12.80
N THR A 541 4.70 42.74 -12.37
CA THR A 541 4.32 42.75 -10.95
C THR A 541 3.77 41.38 -10.57
N ARG A 542 4.54 40.59 -9.82
CA ARG A 542 4.11 39.25 -9.33
C ARG A 542 3.91 39.20 -7.82
N ARG A 543 4.38 40.21 -7.11
CA ARG A 543 4.17 40.44 -5.68
C ARG A 543 3.30 41.68 -5.50
N PRO A 544 2.36 41.70 -4.55
CA PRO A 544 1.68 42.93 -4.18
C PRO A 544 2.69 44.03 -3.84
N LEU A 545 2.47 45.22 -4.38
CA LEU A 545 3.26 46.41 -4.01
C LEU A 545 2.66 47.01 -2.73
N SER A 546 3.47 47.66 -1.89
CA SER A 546 2.99 48.27 -0.63
C SER A 546 1.76 49.16 -0.82
N LYS A 547 1.71 49.96 -1.88
CA LYS A 547 0.56 50.81 -2.23
C LYS A 547 -0.77 50.06 -2.46
N MET A 548 -0.69 48.77 -2.80
CA MET A 548 -1.88 47.93 -3.02
C MET A 548 -2.42 47.36 -1.70
N LEU A 549 -1.68 47.54 -0.60
CA LEU A 549 -1.92 46.94 0.70
C LEU A 549 -2.28 47.96 1.79
N GLU A 550 -2.20 49.27 1.50
CA GLU A 550 -2.30 50.36 2.50
C GLU A 550 -3.63 50.38 3.27
N ASP A 551 -4.73 49.99 2.62
CA ASP A 551 -6.09 50.00 3.19
C ASP A 551 -6.58 48.59 3.57
N LEU A 552 -5.67 47.63 3.73
CA LEU A 552 -6.00 46.24 4.05
C LEU A 552 -5.50 45.89 5.46
N ASP A 553 -6.20 45.00 6.14
CA ASP A 553 -5.68 44.29 7.32
C ASP A 553 -5.58 42.77 7.10
N THR A 554 -6.27 42.25 6.08
CA THR A 554 -6.40 40.82 5.82
C THR A 554 -6.40 40.55 4.31
N ILE A 555 -5.68 39.52 3.85
CA ILE A 555 -5.79 39.02 2.48
C ILE A 555 -6.40 37.62 2.49
N VAL A 556 -7.51 37.45 1.77
CA VAL A 556 -8.14 36.17 1.51
C VAL A 556 -7.61 35.59 0.20
N VAL A 557 -7.30 34.29 0.20
CA VAL A 557 -6.90 33.53 -1.00
C VAL A 557 -7.96 32.48 -1.27
N ASP A 558 -8.59 32.56 -2.45
CA ASP A 558 -9.56 31.57 -2.89
C ASP A 558 -9.41 31.27 -4.39
N ILE A 559 -8.74 30.18 -4.72
CA ILE A 559 -8.44 29.83 -6.11
C ILE A 559 -8.24 28.32 -6.28
N GLN A 560 -8.73 27.75 -7.38
CA GLN A 560 -8.56 26.35 -7.70
C GLN A 560 -7.20 26.09 -8.36
N GLY A 561 -6.31 25.37 -7.66
CA GLY A 561 -5.08 24.82 -8.23
C GLY A 561 -5.31 23.51 -9.01
N ILE A 562 -4.24 22.92 -9.54
CA ILE A 562 -4.33 21.66 -10.32
C ILE A 562 -3.41 20.52 -9.84
N GLY A 563 -2.59 20.75 -8.81
CA GLY A 563 -1.76 19.70 -8.20
C GLY A 563 -0.40 19.46 -8.87
N ALA A 564 0.10 20.41 -9.67
CA ALA A 564 1.41 20.36 -10.31
C ALA A 564 2.29 21.56 -9.93
N ARG A 565 3.58 21.32 -9.69
CA ARG A 565 4.56 22.28 -9.18
C ARG A 565 4.74 23.56 -10.02
N PHE A 566 4.53 23.48 -11.33
CA PHE A 566 4.69 24.63 -12.21
C PHE A 566 3.38 25.35 -12.53
N TYR A 567 2.27 24.97 -11.89
CA TYR A 567 1.03 25.73 -11.96
C TYR A 567 1.07 26.89 -10.96
N THR A 568 1.18 28.12 -11.48
CA THR A 568 1.76 29.26 -10.76
C THR A 568 0.90 29.83 -9.64
N TYR A 569 -0.35 29.39 -9.47
CA TYR A 569 -1.26 29.91 -8.44
C TYR A 569 -0.75 29.72 -7.02
N MET A 570 -0.10 28.59 -6.73
CA MET A 570 0.53 28.39 -5.41
C MET A 570 1.70 29.35 -5.18
N THR A 571 2.44 29.73 -6.22
CA THR A 571 3.53 30.71 -6.13
C THR A 571 2.96 32.12 -5.92
N THR A 572 1.87 32.48 -6.62
CA THR A 572 1.18 33.75 -6.40
C THR A 572 0.65 33.86 -4.96
N MET A 573 0.08 32.78 -4.42
CA MET A 573 -0.32 32.71 -3.01
C MET A 573 0.88 32.93 -2.08
N ALA A 574 2.00 32.24 -2.30
CA ALA A 574 3.17 32.40 -1.45
C ALA A 574 3.76 33.82 -1.50
N TYR A 575 3.80 34.44 -2.68
CA TYR A 575 4.23 35.83 -2.85
C TYR A 575 3.28 36.84 -2.17
N VAL A 576 1.98 36.53 -2.13
CA VAL A 576 1.02 37.30 -1.33
C VAL A 576 1.28 37.12 0.16
N MET A 577 1.59 35.90 0.62
CA MET A 577 1.94 35.64 2.02
C MET A 577 3.22 36.38 2.46
N GLU A 578 4.27 36.36 1.62
CA GLU A 578 5.50 37.14 1.84
C GLU A 578 5.19 38.64 2.00
N ALA A 579 4.40 39.21 1.09
CA ALA A 579 4.04 40.62 1.13
C ALA A 579 3.15 40.95 2.34
N ALA A 580 2.19 40.08 2.68
CA ALA A 580 1.33 40.24 3.84
C ALA A 580 2.13 40.24 5.14
N ALA A 581 3.07 39.30 5.31
CA ALA A 581 3.92 39.22 6.49
C ALA A 581 4.76 40.49 6.69
N LEU A 582 5.35 41.03 5.62
CA LEU A 582 6.12 42.29 5.66
C LEU A 582 5.28 43.51 6.08
N HIS A 583 3.96 43.45 5.83
CA HIS A 583 3.02 44.52 6.13
C HIS A 583 2.16 44.24 7.37
N ASN A 584 2.42 43.16 8.12
CA ASN A 584 1.64 42.70 9.27
C ASN A 584 0.15 42.48 8.95
N LEU A 585 -0.15 41.98 7.75
CA LEU A 585 -1.49 41.58 7.35
C LEU A 585 -1.74 40.12 7.69
N SER A 586 -2.96 39.81 8.13
CA SER A 586 -3.41 38.43 8.28
C SER A 586 -3.66 37.80 6.90
N VAL A 587 -3.40 36.50 6.74
CA VAL A 587 -3.70 35.76 5.49
C VAL A 587 -4.70 34.65 5.79
N VAL A 588 -5.78 34.59 5.03
CA VAL A 588 -6.82 33.56 5.14
C VAL A 588 -6.90 32.78 3.84
N VAL A 589 -6.52 31.50 3.86
CA VAL A 589 -6.63 30.61 2.69
C VAL A 589 -7.93 29.82 2.79
N LEU A 590 -8.82 30.01 1.82
CA LEU A 590 -10.03 29.20 1.67
C LEU A 590 -9.66 27.95 0.87
N ASP A 591 -9.51 26.83 1.57
CA ASP A 591 -8.88 25.68 0.94
C ASP A 591 -9.81 25.00 -0.09
N ARG A 592 -9.19 24.39 -1.11
CA ARG A 592 -9.89 23.73 -2.22
C ARG A 592 -9.26 22.36 -2.53
N PRO A 593 -10.03 21.41 -3.10
CA PRO A 593 -9.52 20.09 -3.42
C PRO A 593 -8.31 20.15 -4.36
N ASN A 594 -7.31 19.33 -4.12
CA ASN A 594 -6.34 19.00 -5.17
C ASN A 594 -7.06 18.10 -6.20
N PRO A 595 -7.24 18.54 -7.46
CA PRO A 595 -8.15 17.84 -8.36
C PRO A 595 -7.63 16.48 -8.81
N ILE A 596 -6.33 16.25 -8.72
CA ILE A 596 -5.67 14.98 -9.04
C ILE A 596 -5.32 14.18 -7.78
N GLY A 597 -6.00 14.46 -6.66
CA GLY A 597 -5.85 13.79 -5.38
C GLY A 597 -4.63 14.27 -4.56
N GLY A 598 -4.66 13.98 -3.27
CA GLY A 598 -3.60 14.26 -2.29
C GLY A 598 -2.72 13.06 -1.92
N VAL A 599 -3.00 11.86 -2.45
CA VAL A 599 -2.23 10.65 -2.13
C VAL A 599 -0.95 10.56 -2.95
N ALA A 600 -1.08 10.45 -4.27
CA ALA A 600 0.03 10.20 -5.16
C ALA A 600 1.00 11.40 -5.21
N ILE A 601 2.29 11.08 -5.11
CA ILE A 601 3.41 11.99 -5.32
C ILE A 601 4.20 11.41 -6.48
N GLU A 602 4.78 12.28 -7.30
CA GLU A 602 5.56 11.83 -8.44
C GLU A 602 6.54 12.88 -8.94
N GLY A 603 7.73 12.42 -9.33
CA GLY A 603 8.73 13.23 -10.01
C GLY A 603 9.93 13.59 -9.13
N PRO A 604 11.00 14.09 -9.75
CA PRO A 604 12.20 14.49 -9.03
C PRO A 604 11.92 15.73 -8.17
N ILE A 605 12.69 15.87 -7.09
CA ILE A 605 12.79 17.13 -6.36
C ILE A 605 13.39 18.18 -7.31
N GLN A 606 12.91 19.41 -7.19
CA GLN A 606 13.38 20.53 -7.98
C GLN A 606 14.80 20.93 -7.58
N ASP A 607 15.71 21.06 -8.54
CA ASP A 607 17.03 21.65 -8.34
C ASP A 607 16.92 23.11 -7.88
N ASP A 608 17.81 23.55 -7.00
CA ASP A 608 17.83 24.94 -6.50
C ASP A 608 17.90 25.97 -7.63
N THR A 609 18.62 25.65 -8.71
CA THR A 609 18.76 26.52 -9.89
C THR A 609 17.46 26.71 -10.68
N ALA A 610 16.49 25.82 -10.50
CA ALA A 610 15.18 25.91 -11.14
C ALA A 610 14.16 26.66 -10.28
N VAL A 611 14.48 27.00 -9.02
CA VAL A 611 13.57 27.71 -8.11
C VAL A 611 13.20 29.08 -8.67
N GLY A 612 11.90 29.38 -8.67
CA GLY A 612 11.38 30.63 -9.19
C GLY A 612 9.86 30.61 -9.35
N PHE A 613 9.33 31.44 -10.25
CA PHE A 613 7.87 31.61 -10.37
C PHE A 613 7.11 30.32 -10.75
N THR A 614 7.73 29.48 -11.56
CA THR A 614 7.20 28.18 -12.05
C THR A 614 7.65 27.00 -11.19
N GLY A 615 8.11 27.25 -9.96
CA GLY A 615 8.51 26.21 -9.02
C GLY A 615 9.12 26.88 -7.80
N TYR A 616 8.25 27.24 -6.86
CA TYR A 616 8.57 28.12 -5.73
C TYR A 616 9.37 27.45 -4.62
N PHE A 617 9.20 26.14 -4.45
CA PHE A 617 9.78 25.37 -3.35
C PHE A 617 10.29 24.02 -3.87
N PRO A 618 11.44 23.50 -3.39
CA PRO A 618 11.96 22.18 -3.75
C PRO A 618 11.00 21.03 -3.42
N MET A 619 10.15 20.67 -4.38
CA MET A 619 9.14 19.62 -4.24
C MET A 619 9.04 18.76 -5.51
N PRO A 620 8.44 17.55 -5.45
CA PRO A 620 8.13 16.76 -6.63
C PRO A 620 7.13 17.47 -7.55
N ILE A 621 7.13 17.12 -8.84
CA ILE A 621 6.23 17.75 -9.82
C ILE A 621 4.76 17.54 -9.44
N ARG A 622 4.35 16.30 -9.14
CA ARG A 622 3.06 16.00 -8.52
C ARG A 622 3.27 15.97 -7.00
N HIS A 623 2.93 17.06 -6.33
CA HIS A 623 3.24 17.26 -4.91
C HIS A 623 2.18 16.66 -3.96
N GLY A 624 0.95 16.52 -4.43
CA GLY A 624 -0.16 15.89 -3.70
C GLY A 624 -0.61 16.65 -2.45
N LEU A 625 -0.60 17.99 -2.47
CA LEU A 625 -1.07 18.86 -1.39
C LEU A 625 -2.19 19.80 -1.90
N THR A 626 -3.07 20.25 -1.01
CA THR A 626 -3.99 21.37 -1.30
C THR A 626 -3.25 22.72 -1.20
N LEU A 627 -3.90 23.84 -1.57
CA LEU A 627 -3.29 25.16 -1.39
C LEU A 627 -3.17 25.53 0.09
N GLY A 628 -4.14 25.15 0.93
CA GLY A 628 -4.06 25.33 2.37
C GLY A 628 -2.90 24.58 3.01
N GLU A 629 -2.69 23.32 2.63
CA GLU A 629 -1.54 22.52 3.09
C GLU A 629 -0.21 23.11 2.60
N LEU A 630 -0.14 23.58 1.34
CA LEU A 630 1.03 24.28 0.81
C LEU A 630 1.31 25.59 1.54
N ALA A 631 0.28 26.38 1.87
CA ALA A 631 0.44 27.62 2.63
C ALA A 631 1.08 27.34 4.01
N ARG A 632 0.59 26.33 4.74
CA ARG A 632 1.18 25.93 6.03
C ARG A 632 2.64 25.51 5.88
N LEU A 633 2.93 24.66 4.88
CA LEU A 633 4.27 24.19 4.59
C LEU A 633 5.21 25.36 4.26
N PHE A 634 4.82 26.25 3.35
CA PHE A 634 5.65 27.40 2.97
C PHE A 634 5.88 28.35 4.14
N ASN A 635 4.83 28.62 4.94
CA ASN A 635 4.95 29.56 6.06
C ASN A 635 5.99 29.08 7.10
N GLU A 636 6.05 27.77 7.35
CA GLU A 636 6.98 27.18 8.31
C GLU A 636 8.36 26.94 7.70
N GLN A 637 8.44 26.25 6.56
CA GLN A 637 9.71 25.84 5.95
C GLN A 637 10.53 26.99 5.38
N LEU A 638 9.89 28.10 5.00
CA LEU A 638 10.57 29.30 4.50
C LEU A 638 10.56 30.45 5.51
N GLU A 639 10.09 30.20 6.73
CA GLU A 639 10.01 31.20 7.81
C GLU A 639 9.34 32.52 7.36
N ILE A 640 8.27 32.43 6.54
CA ILE A 640 7.60 33.61 5.97
C ILE A 640 7.05 34.50 7.10
N GLY A 641 6.58 33.91 8.20
CA GLY A 641 6.07 34.63 9.35
C GLY A 641 4.71 35.29 9.13
N ALA A 642 3.92 34.83 8.16
CA ALA A 642 2.56 35.30 7.95
C ALA A 642 1.64 34.83 9.09
N GLU A 643 0.74 35.71 9.55
CA GLU A 643 -0.39 35.32 10.41
C GLU A 643 -1.41 34.56 9.56
N LEU A 644 -1.17 33.26 9.38
CA LEU A 644 -1.91 32.40 8.47
C LEU A 644 -3.06 31.68 9.18
N THR A 645 -4.26 31.81 8.62
CA THR A 645 -5.42 30.95 8.90
C THR A 645 -5.79 30.16 7.65
N VAL A 646 -6.00 28.85 7.78
CA VAL A 646 -6.56 28.03 6.69
C VAL A 646 -7.98 27.64 7.08
N VAL A 647 -8.96 27.96 6.23
CA VAL A 647 -10.32 27.47 6.37
C VAL A 647 -10.38 26.10 5.69
N GLU A 648 -10.31 25.05 6.50
CA GLU A 648 -10.33 23.66 6.06
C GLU A 648 -11.64 23.32 5.33
N MET A 649 -11.53 22.48 4.29
CA MET A 649 -12.70 21.87 3.67
C MET A 649 -13.36 20.87 4.61
N THR A 650 -14.65 20.58 4.39
CA THR A 650 -15.30 19.41 5.00
C THR A 650 -15.65 18.37 3.95
N GLY A 651 -15.47 17.09 4.28
CA GLY A 651 -15.85 15.96 3.44
C GLY A 651 -14.85 15.55 2.35
N TRP A 652 -13.81 16.34 2.08
CA TRP A 652 -12.76 15.93 1.13
C TRP A 652 -11.82 14.88 1.76
N MET A 653 -11.49 13.86 0.98
CA MET A 653 -10.52 12.82 1.34
C MET A 653 -9.36 12.86 0.35
N ARG A 654 -8.14 12.51 0.77
CA ARG A 654 -6.95 12.62 -0.08
C ARG A 654 -7.03 11.78 -1.36
N ASP A 655 -7.73 10.65 -1.34
CA ASP A 655 -7.90 9.79 -2.52
C ASP A 655 -9.03 10.25 -3.45
N ALA A 656 -9.79 11.28 -3.07
CA ALA A 656 -10.86 11.82 -3.88
C ALA A 656 -10.32 12.70 -5.03
N TRP A 657 -10.61 12.27 -6.25
CA TRP A 657 -10.48 13.10 -7.45
C TRP A 657 -11.54 14.21 -7.46
N PHE A 658 -11.31 15.28 -8.22
CA PHE A 658 -12.22 16.43 -8.25
C PHE A 658 -13.68 16.06 -8.54
N ASP A 659 -13.91 15.15 -9.49
CA ASP A 659 -15.25 14.71 -9.88
C ASP A 659 -15.99 13.91 -8.80
N TRP A 660 -15.29 13.45 -7.76
CA TRP A 660 -15.91 12.81 -6.59
C TRP A 660 -16.43 13.83 -5.57
N THR A 661 -15.99 15.08 -5.64
CA THR A 661 -16.31 16.09 -4.62
C THR A 661 -17.74 16.61 -4.73
N GLY A 662 -18.35 16.47 -5.90
CA GLY A 662 -19.63 17.11 -6.24
C GLY A 662 -19.52 18.61 -6.52
N LEU A 663 -18.31 19.20 -6.42
CA LEU A 663 -18.07 20.60 -6.78
C LEU A 663 -18.09 20.77 -8.30
N ARG A 664 -18.50 21.95 -8.76
CA ARG A 664 -18.53 22.29 -10.18
C ARG A 664 -17.11 22.51 -10.69
N TRP A 665 -16.72 21.77 -11.74
CA TRP A 665 -15.48 22.06 -12.46
C TRP A 665 -15.66 23.33 -13.31
N VAL A 666 -14.75 24.28 -13.13
CA VAL A 666 -14.60 25.46 -13.96
C VAL A 666 -13.14 25.51 -14.41
N ASN A 667 -12.92 25.63 -15.71
CA ASN A 667 -11.61 25.59 -16.34
C ASN A 667 -10.64 26.55 -15.64
N PRO A 668 -9.64 26.08 -14.87
CA PRO A 668 -8.77 26.98 -14.12
C PRO A 668 -7.94 27.91 -15.02
N SER A 669 -7.64 27.47 -16.24
CA SER A 669 -7.05 28.28 -17.31
C SER A 669 -7.64 27.94 -18.68
N PRO A 670 -7.41 28.76 -19.73
CA PRO A 670 -7.98 28.52 -21.07
C PRO A 670 -7.64 27.16 -21.68
N ASN A 671 -6.48 26.61 -21.30
CA ASN A 671 -5.96 25.33 -21.78
C ASN A 671 -6.11 24.19 -20.74
N MET A 672 -6.79 24.43 -19.62
CA MET A 672 -7.09 23.42 -18.59
C MET A 672 -8.61 23.21 -18.50
N ARG A 673 -9.13 22.46 -19.46
CA ARG A 673 -10.56 22.37 -19.80
C ARG A 673 -11.26 21.18 -19.16
N ASN A 674 -10.52 20.17 -18.72
CA ASN A 674 -11.10 18.97 -18.12
C ASN A 674 -10.13 18.26 -17.17
N LEU A 675 -10.63 17.23 -16.48
CA LEU A 675 -9.86 16.49 -15.48
C LEU A 675 -8.78 15.57 -16.09
N ASN A 676 -8.95 15.11 -17.34
CA ASN A 676 -7.89 14.34 -18.01
C ASN A 676 -6.68 15.22 -18.30
N GLN A 677 -6.91 16.48 -18.71
CA GLN A 677 -5.85 17.48 -18.88
C GLN A 677 -5.13 17.73 -17.56
N ALA A 678 -5.88 17.91 -16.46
CA ALA A 678 -5.28 18.07 -15.14
C ALA A 678 -4.46 16.83 -14.73
N ALA A 679 -4.94 15.63 -15.04
CA ALA A 679 -4.23 14.38 -14.75
C ALA A 679 -2.94 14.22 -15.55
N LEU A 680 -2.90 14.62 -16.82
CA LEU A 680 -1.73 14.49 -17.71
C LEU A 680 -0.73 15.65 -17.56
N TYR A 681 -1.20 16.83 -17.17
CA TYR A 681 -0.40 18.06 -17.10
C TYR A 681 0.89 17.96 -16.29
N PRO A 682 0.97 17.27 -15.13
CA PRO A 682 2.24 17.08 -14.43
C PRO A 682 3.36 16.53 -15.31
N GLY A 683 3.06 15.62 -16.24
CA GLY A 683 4.05 15.09 -17.17
C GLY A 683 4.21 15.92 -18.43
N ILE A 684 3.09 16.18 -19.11
CA ILE A 684 3.12 16.82 -20.44
C ILE A 684 3.51 18.29 -20.34
N GLY A 685 3.07 18.98 -19.27
CA GLY A 685 3.52 20.33 -18.96
C GLY A 685 5.01 20.41 -18.60
N ALA A 686 5.60 19.34 -18.04
CA ALA A 686 7.03 19.35 -17.69
C ALA A 686 7.95 19.44 -18.92
N ILE A 687 7.45 19.01 -20.09
CA ILE A 687 8.17 19.05 -21.37
C ILE A 687 7.66 20.16 -22.29
N GLU A 688 6.70 20.97 -21.84
CA GLU A 688 6.12 22.09 -22.60
C GLU A 688 7.16 23.12 -23.03
N GLY A 689 8.30 23.23 -22.34
CA GLY A 689 9.38 24.17 -22.71
C GLY A 689 10.05 23.85 -24.04
N THR A 690 10.05 22.59 -24.48
CA THR A 690 10.74 22.08 -25.68
C THR A 690 10.14 22.57 -27.00
N ASN A 691 10.77 22.31 -28.14
CA ASN A 691 10.25 22.71 -29.45
C ASN A 691 9.09 21.84 -29.99
N VAL A 692 8.33 21.20 -29.11
CA VAL A 692 7.17 20.35 -29.44
C VAL A 692 5.86 21.01 -29.00
N SER A 693 4.79 20.87 -29.78
CA SER A 693 3.45 21.33 -29.39
C SER A 693 2.83 20.34 -28.42
N VAL A 694 2.38 20.82 -27.25
CA VAL A 694 1.59 20.04 -26.27
C VAL A 694 0.08 20.17 -26.52
N GLY A 695 -0.34 20.43 -27.75
CA GLY A 695 -1.75 20.53 -28.14
C GLY A 695 -2.43 21.87 -27.84
N ARG A 696 -1.71 22.87 -27.30
CA ARG A 696 -2.24 24.25 -27.23
C ARG A 696 -2.58 24.76 -28.63
N GLY A 697 -3.61 25.59 -28.74
CA GLY A 697 -4.16 26.01 -30.03
C GLY A 697 -5.02 24.95 -30.72
N THR A 698 -5.44 23.89 -30.00
CA THR A 698 -6.38 22.87 -30.48
C THR A 698 -7.50 22.64 -29.47
N ASP A 699 -8.39 21.69 -29.75
CA ASP A 699 -9.44 21.26 -28.81
C ASP A 699 -8.91 20.35 -27.68
N ALA A 700 -7.68 19.83 -27.79
CA ALA A 700 -7.11 18.83 -26.89
C ALA A 700 -5.74 19.23 -26.28
N PRO A 701 -5.60 20.41 -25.64
CA PRO A 701 -4.36 20.78 -24.97
C PRO A 701 -3.99 19.75 -23.88
N PHE A 702 -2.70 19.41 -23.78
CA PHE A 702 -2.10 18.43 -22.86
C PHE A 702 -2.58 16.97 -23.00
N GLU A 703 -3.58 16.69 -23.83
CA GLU A 703 -4.01 15.34 -24.18
C GLU A 703 -3.31 14.81 -25.44
N GLN A 704 -2.58 15.67 -26.14
CA GLN A 704 -1.78 15.30 -27.30
C GLN A 704 -0.45 16.06 -27.35
N ILE A 705 0.51 15.49 -28.05
CA ILE A 705 1.82 16.10 -28.30
C ILE A 705 2.25 15.83 -29.75
N GLY A 706 2.90 16.80 -30.40
CA GLY A 706 3.31 16.65 -31.80
C GLY A 706 4.15 17.81 -32.35
N ALA A 707 4.78 17.56 -33.49
CA ALA A 707 5.55 18.52 -34.26
C ALA A 707 5.56 18.12 -35.75
N PRO A 708 5.89 19.02 -36.69
CA PRO A 708 5.91 18.70 -38.12
C PRO A 708 6.89 17.59 -38.51
N TRP A 709 7.89 17.33 -37.67
CA TRP A 709 8.95 16.35 -37.88
C TRP A 709 8.73 15.01 -37.17
N ILE A 710 7.64 14.84 -36.42
CA ILE A 710 7.36 13.60 -35.69
C ILE A 710 6.57 12.64 -36.57
N ASP A 711 7.01 11.38 -36.65
CA ASP A 711 6.18 10.26 -37.10
C ASP A 711 5.34 9.75 -35.92
N GLY A 712 4.05 10.03 -35.97
CA GLY A 712 3.13 9.65 -34.90
C GLY A 712 2.99 8.14 -34.69
N VAL A 713 3.13 7.34 -35.77
CA VAL A 713 3.00 5.87 -35.69
C VAL A 713 4.21 5.29 -34.97
N GLU A 714 5.41 5.70 -35.38
CA GLU A 714 6.65 5.25 -34.75
C GLU A 714 6.70 5.63 -33.26
N LEU A 715 6.35 6.87 -32.93
CA LEU A 715 6.30 7.33 -31.54
C LEU A 715 5.26 6.56 -30.70
N ALA A 716 4.07 6.31 -31.25
CA ALA A 716 3.03 5.56 -30.57
C ALA A 716 3.41 4.08 -30.36
N GLU A 717 4.04 3.43 -31.36
CA GLU A 717 4.53 2.06 -31.24
C GLU A 717 5.60 1.94 -30.17
N HIS A 718 6.57 2.87 -30.17
CA HIS A 718 7.62 2.94 -29.16
C HIS A 718 7.04 3.03 -27.75
N LEU A 719 6.13 3.98 -27.52
CA LEU A 719 5.54 4.21 -26.20
C LEU A 719 4.58 3.09 -25.76
N ASN A 720 3.81 2.51 -26.69
CA ASN A 720 2.94 1.38 -26.35
C ASN A 720 3.73 0.11 -26.01
N ALA A 721 4.91 -0.10 -26.59
CA ALA A 721 5.80 -1.21 -26.24
C ALA A 721 6.26 -1.15 -24.76
N ARG A 722 6.28 0.06 -24.16
CA ARG A 722 6.60 0.25 -22.74
C ARG A 722 5.53 -0.27 -21.79
N SER A 723 4.30 -0.53 -22.27
CA SER A 723 3.19 -1.08 -21.48
C SER A 723 2.90 -0.29 -20.19
N LEU A 724 2.93 1.05 -20.27
CA LEU A 724 2.70 1.93 -19.12
C LEU A 724 1.29 1.75 -18.53
N PRO A 725 1.15 1.54 -17.21
CA PRO A 725 -0.16 1.40 -16.57
C PRO A 725 -1.03 2.66 -16.71
N GLY A 726 -2.33 2.46 -16.97
CA GLY A 726 -3.32 3.53 -16.93
C GLY A 726 -3.35 4.45 -18.15
N ILE A 727 -2.55 4.20 -19.19
CA ILE A 727 -2.47 5.03 -20.40
C ILE A 727 -2.27 4.20 -21.68
N ARG A 728 -2.75 4.72 -22.81
CA ARG A 728 -2.47 4.24 -24.16
C ARG A 728 -2.17 5.41 -25.08
N PHE A 729 -1.33 5.18 -26.09
CA PHE A 729 -0.93 6.20 -27.05
C PHE A 729 -1.49 5.85 -28.43
N TYR A 730 -2.05 6.84 -29.12
CA TYR A 730 -2.58 6.68 -30.47
C TYR A 730 -1.93 7.69 -31.41
N PRO A 731 -1.49 7.28 -32.60
CA PRO A 731 -0.97 8.24 -33.58
C PRO A 731 -2.06 9.23 -33.99
N VAL A 732 -1.70 10.49 -34.10
CA VAL A 732 -2.62 11.57 -34.52
C VAL A 732 -1.88 12.57 -35.42
N ALA A 733 -2.63 13.24 -36.29
CA ALA A 733 -2.19 14.43 -36.99
C ALA A 733 -3.11 15.60 -36.60
N PHE A 734 -2.52 16.75 -36.27
CA PHE A 734 -3.28 17.94 -35.87
C PHE A 734 -2.57 19.22 -36.30
N THR A 735 -3.32 20.31 -36.45
CA THR A 735 -2.77 21.62 -36.81
C THR A 735 -3.19 22.62 -35.72
N PRO A 736 -2.25 23.11 -34.90
CA PRO A 736 -2.53 24.18 -33.94
C PRO A 736 -2.94 25.48 -34.64
N GLU A 737 -3.97 26.16 -34.15
CA GLU A 737 -4.36 27.50 -34.62
C GLU A 737 -3.49 28.61 -34.01
N SER A 738 -2.75 28.30 -32.95
CA SER A 738 -1.90 29.24 -32.22
C SER A 738 -0.81 28.49 -31.44
N SER A 739 0.10 29.22 -30.78
CA SER A 739 1.24 28.67 -30.04
C SER A 739 2.26 27.96 -30.97
N LYS A 740 2.92 26.91 -30.48
CA LYS A 740 3.96 26.18 -31.22
C LYS A 740 3.38 25.49 -32.44
N HIS A 741 4.07 25.65 -33.56
CA HIS A 741 3.69 25.09 -34.87
C HIS A 741 2.30 25.57 -35.34
N ALA A 742 1.91 26.80 -34.99
CA ALA A 742 0.70 27.41 -35.51
C ALA A 742 0.65 27.32 -37.05
N ASP A 743 -0.52 26.93 -37.56
CA ASP A 743 -0.83 26.72 -38.98
C ASP A 743 0.03 25.65 -39.68
N GLN A 744 0.80 24.84 -38.92
CA GLN A 744 1.59 23.73 -39.45
C GLN A 744 1.03 22.39 -39.00
N GLN A 745 0.88 21.47 -39.95
CA GLN A 745 0.44 20.12 -39.64
C GLN A 745 1.53 19.39 -38.83
N CYS A 746 1.15 18.91 -37.66
CA CYS A 746 1.99 18.14 -36.76
C CYS A 746 1.60 16.66 -36.82
N GLY A 747 2.58 15.77 -36.93
CA GLY A 747 2.43 14.38 -36.55
C GLY A 747 2.70 14.22 -35.05
N GLY A 748 2.11 13.22 -34.41
CA GLY A 748 2.28 13.03 -32.98
C GLY A 748 1.41 11.95 -32.38
N ILE A 749 1.16 12.06 -31.08
CA ILE A 749 0.35 11.10 -30.31
C ILE A 749 -0.76 11.80 -29.53
N TYR A 750 -1.90 11.13 -29.43
CA TYR A 750 -2.97 11.41 -28.49
C TYR A 750 -2.91 10.39 -27.34
N MET A 751 -3.15 10.85 -26.12
CA MET A 751 -3.01 10.06 -24.89
C MET A 751 -4.37 9.73 -24.31
N ILE A 752 -4.71 8.43 -24.31
CA ILE A 752 -5.95 7.93 -23.72
C ILE A 752 -5.65 7.45 -22.30
N VAL A 753 -6.18 8.16 -21.30
CA VAL A 753 -6.17 7.70 -19.90
C VAL A 753 -7.16 6.54 -19.75
N THR A 754 -6.64 5.34 -19.56
CA THR A 754 -7.44 4.11 -19.42
C THR A 754 -7.78 3.78 -17.97
N ASN A 755 -6.92 4.21 -17.03
CA ASN A 755 -7.18 4.11 -15.59
C ASN A 755 -6.35 5.17 -14.86
N ARG A 756 -7.02 6.20 -14.33
CA ARG A 756 -6.37 7.33 -13.66
C ARG A 756 -5.72 6.99 -12.31
N ASP A 757 -6.19 5.95 -11.62
CA ASP A 757 -5.62 5.56 -10.33
C ASP A 757 -4.28 4.83 -10.49
N LEU A 758 -4.08 4.20 -11.65
CA LEU A 758 -2.80 3.59 -12.04
C LEU A 758 -1.87 4.56 -12.76
N LEU A 759 -2.37 5.71 -13.21
CA LEU A 759 -1.62 6.68 -14.00
C LEU A 759 -0.49 7.32 -13.17
N ARG A 760 0.69 7.34 -13.78
CA ARG A 760 1.89 8.03 -13.31
C ARG A 760 2.27 9.10 -14.35
N PRO A 761 1.63 10.29 -14.32
CA PRO A 761 1.79 11.28 -15.38
C PRO A 761 3.21 11.81 -15.55
N VAL A 762 3.97 12.00 -14.48
CA VAL A 762 5.35 12.50 -14.60
C VAL A 762 6.23 11.47 -15.31
N ARG A 763 6.03 10.18 -15.03
CA ARG A 763 6.64 9.08 -15.75
C ARG A 763 6.22 9.04 -17.22
N VAL A 764 4.96 9.34 -17.53
CA VAL A 764 4.53 9.49 -18.93
C VAL A 764 5.31 10.61 -19.62
N GLY A 765 5.43 11.79 -18.99
CA GLY A 765 6.23 12.91 -19.53
C GLY A 765 7.70 12.53 -19.74
N LEU A 766 8.30 11.78 -18.80
CA LEU A 766 9.66 11.26 -18.91
C LEU A 766 9.82 10.31 -20.11
N GLU A 767 8.91 9.34 -20.27
CA GLU A 767 8.93 8.36 -21.36
C GLU A 767 8.75 9.05 -22.72
N VAL A 768 7.87 10.05 -22.80
CA VAL A 768 7.70 10.87 -24.01
C VAL A 768 8.98 11.64 -24.33
N ALA A 769 9.61 12.31 -23.36
CA ALA A 769 10.87 13.03 -23.58
C ALA A 769 12.00 12.10 -24.04
N ALA A 770 12.13 10.92 -23.41
CA ALA A 770 13.14 9.94 -23.77
C ALA A 770 12.91 9.35 -25.17
N ALA A 771 11.67 9.04 -25.53
CA ALA A 771 11.32 8.57 -26.87
C ALA A 771 11.62 9.63 -27.93
N LEU A 772 11.25 10.89 -27.69
CA LEU A 772 11.54 12.00 -28.60
C LEU A 772 13.03 12.24 -28.76
N HIS A 773 13.81 12.17 -27.67
CA HIS A 773 15.26 12.30 -27.73
C HIS A 773 15.91 11.14 -28.51
N ARG A 774 15.45 9.91 -28.29
CA ARG A 774 15.98 8.74 -28.99
C ARG A 774 15.67 8.74 -30.48
N LEU A 775 14.44 9.09 -30.86
CA LEU A 775 13.97 9.05 -32.25
C LEU A 775 14.39 10.29 -33.05
N TYR A 776 14.47 11.45 -32.40
CA TYR A 776 14.61 12.75 -33.05
C TYR A 776 15.65 13.66 -32.38
N GLY A 777 16.66 13.10 -31.72
CA GLY A 777 17.63 13.84 -30.89
C GLY A 777 18.41 14.96 -31.59
N ASP A 778 18.56 14.90 -32.92
CA ASP A 778 19.20 15.96 -33.71
C ASP A 778 18.35 17.24 -33.81
N ILE A 779 17.03 17.13 -33.58
CA ILE A 779 16.06 18.23 -33.73
C ILE A 779 15.35 18.54 -32.41
N PHE A 780 15.15 17.56 -31.53
CA PHE A 780 14.42 17.73 -30.28
C PHE A 780 15.24 18.51 -29.23
N GLU A 781 14.73 19.68 -28.85
CA GLU A 781 15.40 20.59 -27.89
C GLU A 781 15.08 20.22 -26.43
N ILE A 782 15.60 19.09 -25.97
CA ILE A 782 15.33 18.56 -24.62
C ILE A 782 15.74 19.50 -23.49
N ASP A 783 16.86 20.24 -23.64
CA ASP A 783 17.38 21.11 -22.58
C ASP A 783 16.40 22.23 -22.20
N ALA A 784 15.48 22.60 -23.10
CA ALA A 784 14.43 23.58 -22.79
C ALA A 784 13.38 23.06 -21.79
N ALA A 785 13.33 21.74 -21.51
CA ALA A 785 12.48 21.17 -20.47
C ALA A 785 13.03 21.39 -19.05
N VAL A 786 14.32 21.73 -18.89
CA VAL A 786 15.03 21.69 -17.60
C VAL A 786 14.32 22.47 -16.50
N ARG A 787 13.72 23.61 -16.85
CA ARG A 787 13.07 24.50 -15.89
C ARG A 787 11.78 23.93 -15.31
N LEU A 788 10.94 23.30 -16.13
CA LEU A 788 9.64 22.79 -15.68
C LEU A 788 9.78 21.37 -15.11
N PHE A 789 10.61 20.55 -15.74
CA PHE A 789 11.00 19.25 -15.20
C PHE A 789 11.75 19.39 -13.87
N GLY A 790 12.59 20.43 -13.76
CA GLY A 790 13.27 20.84 -12.54
C GLY A 790 14.39 19.91 -12.08
N SER A 791 14.91 19.04 -12.94
CA SER A 791 16.04 18.15 -12.61
C SER A 791 16.96 18.03 -13.80
N LEU A 792 18.13 18.66 -13.71
CA LEU A 792 19.18 18.57 -14.71
C LEU A 792 19.75 17.15 -14.77
N ASP A 793 19.84 16.45 -13.63
CA ASP A 793 20.22 15.04 -13.56
C ASP A 793 19.30 14.16 -14.43
N THR A 794 17.98 14.31 -14.26
CA THR A 794 16.99 13.56 -15.05
C THR A 794 17.21 13.77 -16.55
N LEU A 795 17.36 15.02 -17.00
CA LEU A 795 17.58 15.29 -18.43
C LEU A 795 18.93 14.77 -18.94
N ASN A 796 19.98 14.85 -18.13
CA ASN A 796 21.29 14.30 -18.50
C ASN A 796 21.25 12.77 -18.64
N ARG A 797 20.47 12.09 -17.80
CA ARG A 797 20.28 10.63 -17.88
C ARG A 797 19.43 10.23 -19.08
N ILE A 798 18.42 11.02 -19.45
CA ILE A 798 17.71 10.84 -20.73
C ILE A 798 18.69 10.98 -21.91
N LYS A 799 19.54 12.02 -21.90
CA LYS A 799 20.56 12.24 -22.95
C LYS A 799 21.62 11.15 -23.01
N ALA A 800 21.84 10.43 -21.91
CA ALA A 800 22.69 9.25 -21.84
C ALA A 800 21.98 7.95 -22.27
N ASP A 801 20.74 8.05 -22.78
CA ASP A 801 19.89 6.92 -23.20
C ASP A 801 19.63 5.90 -22.08
N GLU A 802 19.64 6.36 -20.82
CA GLU A 802 19.28 5.53 -19.68
C GLU A 802 17.78 5.21 -19.68
N ASP A 803 17.42 3.97 -19.35
CA ASP A 803 16.01 3.56 -19.37
C ASP A 803 15.18 4.42 -18.40
N PRO A 804 14.06 5.02 -18.86
CA PRO A 804 13.19 5.85 -18.03
C PRO A 804 12.69 5.16 -16.74
N SER A 805 12.66 3.83 -16.68
CA SER A 805 12.33 3.09 -15.46
C SER A 805 13.36 3.24 -14.37
N THR A 806 14.64 3.19 -14.73
CA THR A 806 15.75 3.40 -13.81
C THR A 806 15.81 4.83 -13.33
N ILE A 807 15.55 5.80 -14.22
CA ILE A 807 15.47 7.22 -13.86
C ILE A 807 14.33 7.46 -12.86
N ALA A 808 13.12 7.02 -13.17
CA ALA A 808 11.98 7.20 -12.25
C ALA A 808 12.16 6.48 -10.91
N GLN A 809 12.80 5.30 -10.90
CA GLN A 809 13.11 4.57 -9.68
C GLN A 809 14.04 5.35 -8.74
N SER A 810 14.92 6.20 -9.30
CA SER A 810 15.81 7.03 -8.48
C SER A 810 15.08 8.10 -7.66
N TRP A 811 13.86 8.49 -8.04
CA TRP A 811 13.07 9.47 -7.30
C TRP A 811 12.43 8.89 -6.03
N VAL A 812 12.42 7.57 -5.83
CA VAL A 812 11.70 6.93 -4.71
C VAL A 812 12.17 7.43 -3.34
N ALA A 813 13.48 7.64 -3.17
CA ALA A 813 14.04 8.16 -1.93
C ALA A 813 13.59 9.61 -1.68
N ASP A 814 13.64 10.45 -2.70
CA ASP A 814 13.20 11.83 -2.68
C ASP A 814 11.68 11.94 -2.41
N GLU A 815 10.87 11.08 -3.04
CA GLU A 815 9.44 11.02 -2.77
C GLU A 815 9.16 10.59 -1.32
N ALA A 816 9.95 9.67 -0.76
CA ALA A 816 9.84 9.27 0.64
C ALA A 816 10.22 10.42 1.59
N ALA A 817 11.29 11.16 1.28
CA ALA A 817 11.65 12.38 2.00
C ALA A 817 10.52 13.43 1.93
N TRP A 818 9.93 13.65 0.75
CA TRP A 818 8.79 14.54 0.58
C TRP A 818 7.56 14.09 1.36
N ARG A 819 7.25 12.79 1.40
CA ARG A 819 6.14 12.25 2.22
C ARG A 819 6.34 12.60 3.69
N ARG A 820 7.55 12.43 4.22
CA ARG A 820 7.89 12.79 5.61
C ARG A 820 7.79 14.29 5.85
N LEU A 821 8.40 15.10 4.97
CA LEU A 821 8.40 16.56 5.09
C LEU A 821 6.99 17.14 5.04
N ARG A 822 6.10 16.64 4.17
CA ARG A 822 4.74 17.19 4.05
C ARG A 822 3.78 16.74 5.16
N ALA A 823 4.11 15.66 5.88
CA ALA A 823 3.19 15.01 6.81
C ALA A 823 2.65 15.92 7.93
N PRO A 824 3.45 16.78 8.58
CA PRO A 824 2.96 17.69 9.62
C PRO A 824 1.97 18.76 9.12
N TYR A 825 1.97 19.01 7.80
CA TYR A 825 1.15 20.05 7.17
C TYR A 825 -0.17 19.52 6.62
N LEU A 826 -0.39 18.20 6.64
CA LEU A 826 -1.61 17.60 6.11
C LEU A 826 -2.82 17.96 6.98
N LEU A 827 -3.89 18.41 6.31
CA LEU A 827 -5.18 18.76 6.92
C LEU A 827 -6.20 17.62 6.72
N TYR A 828 -6.02 16.81 5.68
CA TYR A 828 -6.98 15.79 5.26
C TYR A 828 -6.32 14.41 5.22
N TYR A 829 -7.08 13.38 5.60
CA TYR A 829 -6.60 12.00 5.77
C TYR A 829 -7.50 10.96 5.12
#